data_AF-A0A1F3XU10-F1
#
_entry.id   AF-A0A1F3XU10-F1
#
_cell.length_a   1.000
_cell.length_b   1.000
_cell.length_c   1.000
_cell.angle_alpha   90.00
_cell.angle_beta   90.00
_cell.angle_gamma   90.00
#
_symmetry.space_group_name_H-M   'P 1'
#
loop_
_entity.id
_entity.type
_entity.pdbx_description
1 polymer ?
#
loop_
_entity_poly.entity_id
_entity_poly.type
_entity_poly.pdbx_seq_one_letter_code
_entity_poly.pdbx_strand_id
1 'polypeptide(L)'
;MSVGVIGTHIFNLAEADVTTDASTTAGFSSTLPAYFNSGTGTASAFRMASFASCSGIIQGASAALQTALGAAGGQPQYAGVATIDTVCPEGKAVDPEKLTCTSISTNGKYDPAKLKLMQKKNQEAMVSLMCKKAKFEAIKGELECYTNQAKMLAQILSGLQESVSKDVQTTQQQVTQIKTAISDREAQIEDVTMKLQVGKNGEMGLVKMQEEMEKQIAKLPSVIQAFKDEKRKLDMAKLTFEGQIQTRKMALTRSCFINNKSASYRCGRKDANGLDAPVTAKDYAVCRFEQNQFLNQSGGIERDKRTELQARDKAAGLSGLLEEIAANMPDTPKLPSNPQEYDKQASQQAERPSSIHSYADIEAQYGSRLAQYNGKGLDIRGFVMTGLKNCSNQANATVENELAPKQGKAQVSQLYAAKEGLQKDEDTLKSRMESEIFQYSQLYGKATEAMTGTNMPLIDGSCKGANPAVMIECLEGKKGTNSIMTSYRKILTGLPNKMEIKAPSGTSGASISLTCNGISGCVSALRSVSRNLETEKKRLTTFKTTFVAGANQRFDSSLAKARTDMQKLINGSVAGGGGLMGRLQQINKSLAGMGVSSGFKFNPVPKEELQKDEDGLYRAPTSTLNLIGGGMTPPMPDVTGDDMTGSMATIATETKKLEEEIGKMKDAETKMMGIGEKCKMKDLKGALKTLEGNLDSFTGCEQEYCDKGDRSIDAIIGQLDTENVGNLSGSVESLKTGATGMCEDYKKKQEIKKKCDDCKSGCTQPDPSQKNSCIQNCDLLNENCKQNKGTGEQSKAKCSSLYTKIKEGQRTFNEKASSSAGSTADK
;
A
#
# COMPACT_ATOMS: atom_id res chain seq x y z
N MET A 1 14.45 9.70 -39.97
CA MET A 1 15.42 10.66 -39.42
C MET A 1 15.87 10.15 -38.05
N SER A 2 17.17 9.83 -37.95
CA SER A 2 18.08 9.74 -36.78
C SER A 2 17.49 9.30 -35.42
N VAL A 3 17.64 8.05 -34.95
CA VAL A 3 18.82 7.35 -34.36
C VAL A 3 19.38 8.01 -33.09
N GLY A 4 19.27 7.28 -31.97
CA GLY A 4 19.98 7.50 -30.71
C GLY A 4 20.06 6.19 -29.92
N VAL A 5 21.15 5.45 -30.14
CA VAL A 5 21.58 4.22 -29.46
C VAL A 5 22.32 4.60 -28.18
N ILE A 6 22.10 3.90 -27.04
CA ILE A 6 23.11 3.13 -26.25
C ILE A 6 22.33 2.29 -25.21
N GLY A 7 22.47 0.96 -25.29
CA GLY A 7 22.08 0.03 -24.24
C GLY A 7 22.78 -1.31 -24.44
N THR A 8 23.68 -1.66 -23.53
CA THR A 8 24.21 -3.03 -23.37
C THR A 8 24.42 -3.29 -21.88
N HIS A 9 23.63 -4.20 -21.30
CA HIS A 9 24.14 -5.51 -20.88
C HIS A 9 22.98 -6.47 -20.55
N ILE A 10 23.17 -7.67 -21.07
CA ILE A 10 22.28 -8.85 -21.11
C ILE A 10 22.53 -9.70 -19.86
N PHE A 11 21.49 -10.33 -19.32
CA PHE A 11 21.59 -11.72 -18.85
C PHE A 11 20.30 -12.49 -19.15
N ASN A 12 20.47 -13.56 -19.93
CA ASN A 12 19.46 -14.51 -20.40
C ASN A 12 19.00 -15.45 -19.28
N LEU A 13 17.71 -15.80 -19.29
CA LEU A 13 17.22 -17.09 -18.80
C LEU A 13 16.28 -17.70 -19.86
N ALA A 14 16.48 -18.98 -20.08
CA ALA A 14 16.14 -19.75 -21.28
C ALA A 14 14.64 -19.85 -21.60
N GLU A 15 14.35 -19.73 -22.90
CA GLU A 15 13.09 -20.08 -23.54
C GLU A 15 12.96 -21.60 -23.71
N ALA A 16 11.75 -22.12 -23.51
CA ALA A 16 11.32 -23.42 -24.03
C ALA A 16 10.38 -23.14 -25.22
N ASP A 17 10.81 -23.58 -26.40
CA ASP A 17 10.15 -23.47 -27.69
C ASP A 17 8.77 -24.16 -27.71
N VAL A 18 7.74 -23.42 -28.14
CA VAL A 18 6.54 -23.97 -28.80
C VAL A 18 6.22 -23.07 -29.99
N THR A 19 6.48 -23.57 -31.19
CA THR A 19 6.17 -22.95 -32.47
C THR A 19 4.73 -23.27 -32.89
N THR A 20 3.90 -22.24 -33.09
CA THR A 20 2.69 -22.32 -33.93
C THR A 20 2.37 -21.00 -34.63
N ASP A 21 2.26 -21.12 -35.96
CA ASP A 21 1.68 -20.27 -37.01
C ASP A 21 1.23 -18.83 -36.75
N ALA A 22 1.74 -17.95 -37.62
CA ALA A 22 1.36 -16.55 -37.77
C ALA A 22 0.17 -16.40 -38.73
N SER A 23 -0.98 -15.95 -38.21
CA SER A 23 -1.87 -15.07 -38.98
C SER A 23 -2.69 -14.15 -38.05
N THR A 24 -2.54 -12.84 -38.25
CA THR A 24 -3.34 -11.74 -37.65
C THR A 24 -3.51 -11.77 -36.13
N THR A 25 -2.41 -11.71 -35.39
CA THR A 25 -2.41 -11.39 -33.96
C THR A 25 -2.60 -9.87 -33.80
N ALA A 26 -3.81 -9.43 -33.43
CA ALA A 26 -3.98 -8.11 -32.82
C ALA A 26 -3.09 -8.07 -31.57
N GLY A 27 -2.11 -7.17 -31.58
CA GLY A 27 -1.05 -7.12 -30.59
C GLY A 27 -1.59 -6.93 -29.17
N PHE A 28 -1.68 -8.03 -28.42
CA PHE A 28 -1.56 -7.96 -26.97
C PHE A 28 -0.11 -7.59 -26.68
N SER A 29 0.16 -6.30 -26.45
CA SER A 29 1.39 -5.88 -25.78
C SER A 29 1.35 -6.48 -24.38
N SER A 30 1.96 -7.65 -24.21
CA SER A 30 2.09 -8.37 -22.94
C SER A 30 3.05 -7.70 -21.96
N THR A 31 3.28 -6.39 -22.12
CA THR A 31 3.99 -5.56 -21.18
C THR A 31 3.17 -5.51 -19.90
N LEU A 32 3.44 -6.45 -18.99
CA LEU A 32 3.26 -6.23 -17.56
C LEU A 32 3.71 -4.79 -17.25
N PRO A 33 2.96 -4.01 -16.46
CA PRO A 33 3.38 -2.67 -16.07
C PRO A 33 4.85 -2.68 -15.63
N ALA A 34 5.63 -1.69 -16.06
CA ALA A 34 7.08 -1.59 -15.81
C ALA A 34 7.49 -1.75 -14.33
N TYR A 35 6.52 -1.69 -13.41
CA TYR A 35 6.65 -1.97 -11.99
C TYR A 35 7.11 -3.40 -11.63
N PHE A 36 6.94 -4.40 -12.49
CA PHE A 36 7.36 -5.78 -12.16
C PHE A 36 8.85 -6.08 -12.39
N ASN A 37 9.60 -5.19 -13.05
CA ASN A 37 11.00 -5.43 -13.42
C ASN A 37 12.04 -4.81 -12.47
N SER A 38 11.63 -4.19 -11.35
CA SER A 38 12.54 -3.50 -10.42
C SER A 38 12.84 -4.26 -9.11
N GLY A 39 12.47 -5.55 -9.03
CA GLY A 39 12.61 -6.39 -7.84
C GLY A 39 14.05 -6.84 -7.50
N THR A 40 15.09 -6.09 -7.84
CA THR A 40 16.42 -6.29 -7.25
C THR A 40 16.55 -5.35 -6.06
N GLY A 41 15.87 -5.70 -4.96
CA GLY A 41 16.10 -5.07 -3.68
C GLY A 41 17.58 -5.21 -3.33
N THR A 42 18.31 -4.10 -3.34
CA THR A 42 19.65 -4.02 -2.78
C THR A 42 19.52 -4.35 -1.31
N ALA A 43 19.87 -5.58 -0.93
CA ALA A 43 20.07 -5.94 0.45
C ALA A 43 21.16 -5.01 0.98
N SER A 44 20.75 -4.02 1.76
CA SER A 44 21.62 -3.02 2.39
C SER A 44 22.74 -3.78 3.10
N ALA A 45 23.96 -3.66 2.58
CA ALA A 45 25.14 -4.20 3.23
C ALA A 45 25.30 -3.50 4.58
N PHE A 46 24.75 -4.10 5.64
CA PHE A 46 24.88 -3.63 7.01
C PHE A 46 26.36 -3.75 7.39
N ARG A 47 27.13 -2.67 7.21
CA ARG A 47 28.54 -2.61 7.59
C ARG A 47 28.63 -2.53 9.11
N MET A 48 28.86 -3.66 9.76
CA MET A 48 29.27 -3.73 11.17
C MET A 48 30.70 -3.20 11.32
N ALA A 49 30.86 -1.88 11.36
CA ALA A 49 32.11 -1.26 11.77
C ALA A 49 32.06 -0.98 13.28
N SER A 50 33.09 -1.45 13.99
CA SER A 50 33.43 -1.21 15.41
C SER A 50 32.67 -2.00 16.49
N PHE A 51 32.92 -3.31 16.57
CA PHE A 51 32.96 -3.98 17.89
C PHE A 51 34.31 -3.67 18.53
N ALA A 52 34.42 -2.57 19.27
CA ALA A 52 35.57 -2.35 20.14
C ALA A 52 35.53 -3.39 21.28
N SER A 53 36.60 -4.15 21.44
CA SER A 53 36.68 -5.21 22.45
C SER A 53 36.57 -4.63 23.87
N CYS A 54 35.71 -5.22 24.72
CA CYS A 54 35.51 -4.83 26.12
C CYS A 54 36.78 -4.82 26.99
N SER A 55 37.90 -5.34 26.48
CA SER A 55 39.20 -5.40 27.13
C SER A 55 39.81 -4.03 27.49
N GLY A 56 39.43 -2.96 26.80
CA GLY A 56 40.04 -1.62 27.00
C GLY A 56 39.72 -0.98 28.36
N ILE A 57 38.55 -1.26 28.95
CA ILE A 57 38.10 -0.63 30.22
C ILE A 57 38.86 -1.22 31.43
N ILE A 58 39.23 -2.50 31.36
CA ILE A 58 39.96 -3.22 32.43
C ILE A 58 41.37 -2.63 32.63
N GLN A 59 42.00 -2.14 31.56
CA GLN A 59 43.34 -1.55 31.63
C GLN A 59 43.35 -0.23 32.43
N GLY A 60 42.29 0.58 32.35
CA GLY A 60 42.18 1.87 33.06
C GLY A 60 42.05 1.75 34.58
N ALA A 61 41.22 0.83 35.08
CA ALA A 61 41.05 0.60 36.52
C ALA A 61 42.33 0.06 37.19
N SER A 62 43.11 -0.73 36.45
CA SER A 62 44.37 -1.30 36.93
C SER A 62 45.47 -0.25 37.17
N ALA A 63 45.51 0.79 36.33
CA ALA A 63 46.45 1.90 36.46
C ALA A 63 46.15 2.78 37.69
N ALA A 64 44.87 2.97 38.03
CA ALA A 64 44.45 3.69 39.24
C ALA A 64 44.84 2.94 40.53
N LEU A 65 44.72 1.60 40.53
CA LEU A 65 45.11 0.75 41.66
C LEU A 65 46.64 0.72 41.86
N GLN A 66 47.43 0.67 40.78
CA GLN A 66 48.89 0.78 40.84
C GLN A 66 49.35 2.13 41.40
N THR A 67 48.65 3.21 41.05
CA THR A 67 48.96 4.56 41.56
C THR A 67 48.61 4.70 43.05
N ALA A 68 47.50 4.10 43.50
CA ALA A 68 47.09 4.12 44.91
C ALA A 68 47.97 3.26 45.83
N LEU A 69 48.50 2.13 45.34
CA LEU A 69 49.42 1.26 46.10
C LEU A 69 50.87 1.78 46.10
N GLY A 70 51.29 2.52 45.08
CA GLY A 70 52.63 3.11 45.00
C GLY A 70 52.90 4.26 45.98
N ALA A 71 51.85 4.91 46.50
CA ALA A 71 51.98 6.02 47.45
C ALA A 71 52.24 5.58 48.91
N ALA A 72 52.15 4.29 49.22
CA ALA A 72 52.28 3.74 50.57
C ALA A 72 53.62 3.01 50.81
N GLY A 73 54.75 3.61 50.44
CA GLY A 73 56.09 3.43 51.05
C GLY A 73 56.72 2.03 51.24
N GLY A 74 56.15 0.94 50.75
CA GLY A 74 56.68 -0.43 50.88
C GLY A 74 56.70 -1.14 49.51
N GLN A 75 57.78 -1.89 49.22
CA GLN A 75 58.03 -2.50 47.92
C GLN A 75 56.82 -3.26 47.32
N PRO A 76 56.49 -3.06 46.03
CA PRO A 76 55.29 -3.61 45.41
C PRO A 76 55.56 -5.02 44.86
N GLN A 77 55.21 -6.06 45.62
CA GLN A 77 55.09 -7.42 45.06
C GLN A 77 53.64 -7.89 44.86
N TYR A 78 52.65 -7.06 45.22
CA TYR A 78 51.22 -7.44 45.15
C TYR A 78 50.35 -6.57 44.22
N ALA A 79 50.93 -5.62 43.48
CA ALA A 79 50.21 -4.76 42.53
C ALA A 79 50.08 -5.39 41.13
N GLY A 80 49.75 -6.68 41.08
CA GLY A 80 49.32 -7.33 39.83
C GLY A 80 47.93 -6.81 39.43
N VAL A 81 47.69 -6.63 38.14
CA VAL A 81 46.36 -6.31 37.60
C VAL A 81 45.38 -7.35 38.12
N ALA A 82 44.47 -6.97 39.03
CA ALA A 82 43.42 -7.86 39.52
C ALA A 82 42.47 -8.15 38.36
N THR A 83 42.71 -9.26 37.67
CA THR A 83 41.78 -9.83 36.70
C THR A 83 40.66 -10.55 37.43
N ILE A 84 39.57 -10.83 36.72
CA ILE A 84 38.44 -11.62 37.24
C ILE A 84 38.91 -12.95 37.85
N ASP A 85 39.99 -13.54 37.32
CA ASP A 85 40.57 -14.81 37.75
C ASP A 85 41.55 -14.71 38.94
N THR A 86 41.89 -13.51 39.42
CA THR A 86 42.92 -13.32 40.45
C THR A 86 42.47 -13.81 41.83
N VAL A 87 43.07 -14.82 42.46
CA VAL A 87 42.62 -15.23 43.81
C VAL A 87 42.96 -14.14 44.84
N CYS A 88 41.97 -13.57 45.53
CA CYS A 88 42.23 -12.58 46.58
C CYS A 88 42.69 -13.27 47.86
N PRO A 89 43.77 -12.79 48.51
CA PRO A 89 44.28 -13.40 49.73
C PRO A 89 43.24 -13.30 50.85
N GLU A 90 43.16 -14.30 51.73
CA GLU A 90 42.32 -14.24 52.92
C GLU A 90 43.03 -13.44 54.00
N GLY A 91 42.46 -12.30 54.39
CA GLY A 91 42.93 -11.51 55.51
C GLY A 91 41.80 -11.33 56.52
N LYS A 92 42.06 -11.63 57.80
CA LYS A 92 41.11 -11.36 58.88
C LYS A 92 41.36 -9.96 59.42
N ALA A 93 40.32 -9.13 59.39
CA ALA A 93 40.37 -7.78 59.94
C ALA A 93 40.76 -7.79 61.43
N VAL A 94 41.60 -6.84 61.82
CA VAL A 94 41.87 -6.58 63.25
C VAL A 94 40.71 -5.76 63.78
N ASP A 95 40.01 -6.29 64.78
CA ASP A 95 38.89 -5.61 65.40
C ASP A 95 39.37 -4.34 66.14
N PRO A 96 39.01 -3.14 65.67
CA PRO A 96 39.54 -1.90 66.23
C PRO A 96 39.08 -1.65 67.68
N GLU A 97 38.00 -2.29 68.12
CA GLU A 97 37.48 -2.14 69.50
C GLU A 97 38.25 -2.99 70.51
N LYS A 98 38.94 -4.04 70.04
CA LYS A 98 39.76 -4.92 70.89
C LYS A 98 41.20 -4.43 71.05
N LEU A 99 41.57 -3.37 70.34
CA LEU A 99 42.89 -2.72 70.44
C LEU A 99 42.99 -1.96 71.77
N THR A 100 43.78 -2.50 72.69
CA THR A 100 44.10 -1.91 74.01
C THR A 100 45.59 -2.07 74.32
N CYS A 101 46.14 -1.34 75.30
CA CYS A 101 47.55 -1.53 75.70
C CYS A 101 47.85 -2.97 76.14
N THR A 102 46.86 -3.67 76.69
CA THR A 102 46.93 -5.09 77.04
C THR A 102 47.12 -5.98 75.81
N SER A 103 46.49 -5.62 74.68
CA SER A 103 46.60 -6.39 73.42
C SER A 103 47.96 -6.25 72.72
N ILE A 104 48.72 -5.20 73.02
CA ILE A 104 50.07 -4.92 72.48
C ILE A 104 51.15 -4.92 73.58
N SER A 105 50.89 -5.55 74.72
CA SER A 105 51.89 -5.74 75.78
C SER A 105 52.22 -7.21 76.01
N THR A 106 53.43 -7.45 76.49
CA THR A 106 53.92 -8.74 76.96
C THR A 106 54.39 -8.53 78.40
N ASN A 107 53.79 -9.27 79.34
CA ASN A 107 54.01 -9.11 80.78
C ASN A 107 53.75 -7.68 81.29
N GLY A 108 52.73 -7.01 80.76
CA GLY A 108 52.34 -5.66 81.17
C GLY A 108 53.18 -4.53 80.60
N LYS A 109 54.25 -4.83 79.84
CA LYS A 109 55.10 -3.85 79.13
C LYS A 109 54.81 -3.83 77.63
N TYR A 110 54.88 -2.66 77.01
CA TYR A 110 54.69 -2.44 75.59
C TYR A 110 55.61 -3.34 74.75
N ASP A 111 55.02 -4.06 73.79
CA ASP A 111 55.71 -4.97 72.89
C ASP A 111 55.60 -4.48 71.44
N PRO A 112 56.66 -3.89 70.88
CA PRO A 112 56.65 -3.37 69.52
C PRO A 112 56.50 -4.47 68.46
N ALA A 113 56.84 -5.73 68.77
CA ALA A 113 56.67 -6.84 67.84
C ALA A 113 55.19 -7.24 67.68
N LYS A 114 54.42 -7.20 68.78
CA LYS A 114 52.95 -7.42 68.73
C LYS A 114 52.23 -6.32 67.96
N LEU A 115 52.62 -5.06 68.11
CA LEU A 115 52.06 -3.96 67.33
C LEU A 115 52.36 -4.13 65.83
N LYS A 116 53.62 -4.44 65.48
CA LYS A 116 54.00 -4.73 64.08
C LYS A 116 53.24 -5.92 63.49
N LEU A 117 53.00 -6.97 64.28
CA LEU A 117 52.20 -8.13 63.85
C LEU A 117 50.73 -7.75 63.58
N MET A 118 50.13 -6.90 64.42
CA MET A 118 48.75 -6.43 64.18
C MET A 118 48.67 -5.46 62.99
N GLN A 119 49.65 -4.57 62.82
CA GLN A 119 49.77 -3.74 61.62
C GLN A 119 49.88 -4.60 60.36
N LYS A 120 50.72 -5.64 60.38
CA LYS A 120 50.85 -6.60 59.28
C LYS A 120 49.53 -7.31 58.97
N LYS A 121 48.83 -7.84 59.98
CA LYS A 121 47.51 -8.48 59.80
C LYS A 121 46.45 -7.52 59.25
N ASN A 122 46.45 -6.28 59.69
CA ASN A 122 45.54 -5.25 59.20
C ASN A 122 45.85 -4.86 57.75
N GLN A 123 47.14 -4.78 57.39
CA GLN A 123 47.58 -4.57 56.01
C GLN A 123 47.21 -5.75 55.10
N GLU A 124 47.40 -7.00 55.54
CA GLU A 124 46.99 -8.20 54.80
C GLU A 124 45.47 -8.22 54.53
N ALA A 125 44.66 -7.83 55.53
CA ALA A 125 43.21 -7.72 55.38
C ALA A 125 42.79 -6.51 54.52
N MET A 126 43.51 -5.38 54.58
CA MET A 126 43.28 -4.25 53.67
C MET A 126 43.60 -4.62 52.22
N VAL A 127 44.69 -5.34 51.97
CA VAL A 127 45.05 -5.86 50.65
C VAL A 127 43.98 -6.83 50.12
N SER A 128 43.46 -7.71 50.98
CA SER A 128 42.35 -8.60 50.67
C SER A 128 41.09 -7.84 50.24
N LEU A 129 40.67 -6.82 51.00
CA LEU A 129 39.49 -6.01 50.69
C LEU A 129 39.67 -5.15 49.42
N MET A 130 40.85 -4.54 49.23
CA MET A 130 41.16 -3.80 48.00
C MET A 130 41.18 -4.71 46.77
N CYS A 131 41.69 -5.94 46.89
CA CYS A 131 41.60 -6.94 45.82
C CYS A 131 40.15 -7.28 45.47
N LYS A 132 39.30 -7.53 46.49
CA LYS A 132 37.87 -7.81 46.28
C LYS A 132 37.14 -6.63 45.63
N LYS A 133 37.43 -5.40 46.07
CA LYS A 133 36.86 -4.18 45.47
C LYS A 133 37.28 -4.04 44.00
N ALA A 134 38.57 -4.18 43.70
CA ALA A 134 39.08 -4.11 42.33
C ALA A 134 38.43 -5.18 41.42
N LYS A 135 38.17 -6.38 41.96
CA LYS A 135 37.42 -7.42 41.24
C LYS A 135 35.97 -7.04 40.95
N PHE A 136 35.25 -6.49 41.92
CA PHE A 136 33.87 -6.05 41.71
C PHE A 136 33.80 -4.93 40.66
N GLU A 137 34.75 -3.99 40.68
CA GLU A 137 34.86 -2.94 39.67
C GLU A 137 35.20 -3.50 38.28
N ALA A 138 36.10 -4.48 38.19
CA ALA A 138 36.42 -5.16 36.93
C ALA A 138 35.21 -5.92 36.36
N ILE A 139 34.46 -6.64 37.21
CA ILE A 139 33.23 -7.32 36.83
C ILE A 139 32.15 -6.33 36.40
N LYS A 140 31.99 -5.21 37.12
CA LYS A 140 31.07 -4.13 36.76
C LYS A 140 31.40 -3.57 35.37
N GLY A 141 32.68 -3.28 35.09
CA GLY A 141 33.12 -2.80 33.79
C GLY A 141 32.85 -3.79 32.65
N GLU A 142 33.03 -5.09 32.89
CA GLU A 142 32.64 -6.11 31.89
C GLU A 142 31.12 -6.15 31.68
N LEU A 143 30.32 -6.09 32.74
CA LEU A 143 28.85 -6.10 32.64
C LEU A 143 28.28 -4.88 31.95
N GLU A 144 28.83 -3.68 32.20
CA GLU A 144 28.45 -2.46 31.49
C GLU A 144 28.76 -2.59 29.99
N CYS A 145 29.92 -3.17 29.65
CA CYS A 145 30.24 -3.44 28.25
C CYS A 145 29.27 -4.44 27.61
N TYR A 146 28.93 -5.53 28.30
CA TYR A 146 27.93 -6.49 27.81
C TYR A 146 26.53 -5.90 27.71
N THR A 147 26.15 -5.01 28.62
CA THR A 147 24.88 -4.27 28.55
C THR A 147 24.85 -3.40 27.29
N ASN A 148 25.96 -2.75 26.93
CA ASN A 148 26.06 -1.97 25.71
C ASN A 148 26.03 -2.85 24.45
N GLN A 149 26.70 -4.01 24.46
CA GLN A 149 26.60 -5.00 23.38
C GLN A 149 25.17 -5.53 23.21
N ALA A 150 24.48 -5.83 24.31
CA ALA A 150 23.08 -6.26 24.31
C ALA A 150 22.15 -5.18 23.75
N LYS A 151 22.35 -3.90 24.12
CA LYS A 151 21.62 -2.76 23.53
C LYS A 151 21.87 -2.62 22.03
N MET A 152 23.12 -2.80 21.58
CA MET A 152 23.45 -2.77 20.15
C MET A 152 22.79 -3.94 19.39
N LEU A 153 22.79 -5.13 19.98
CA LEU A 153 22.11 -6.30 19.42
C LEU A 153 20.59 -6.06 19.32
N ALA A 154 19.98 -5.46 20.34
CA ALA A 154 18.58 -5.06 20.33
C ALA A 154 18.30 -4.02 19.22
N GLN A 155 19.18 -3.04 18.99
CA GLN A 155 19.04 -2.09 17.88
C GLN A 155 19.13 -2.78 16.51
N ILE A 156 20.06 -3.73 16.33
CA ILE A 156 20.17 -4.53 15.10
C ILE A 156 18.89 -5.35 14.87
N LEU A 157 18.36 -5.97 15.93
CA LEU A 157 17.11 -6.73 15.89
C LEU A 157 15.92 -5.85 15.52
N SER A 158 15.80 -4.64 16.07
CA SER A 158 14.75 -3.68 15.72
C SER A 158 14.84 -3.24 14.25
N GLY A 159 16.03 -2.95 13.75
CA GLY A 159 16.22 -2.61 12.32
C GLY A 159 15.87 -3.78 11.39
N LEU A 160 16.19 -5.00 11.81
CA LEU A 160 15.80 -6.20 11.08
C LEU A 160 14.29 -6.44 11.13
N GLN A 161 13.63 -6.18 12.26
CA GLN A 161 12.17 -6.26 12.40
C GLN A 161 11.46 -5.31 11.45
N GLU A 162 11.91 -4.06 11.37
CA GLU A 162 11.34 -3.08 10.43
C GLU A 162 11.56 -3.52 8.98
N SER A 163 12.77 -4.00 8.66
CA SER A 163 13.08 -4.51 7.32
C SER A 163 12.22 -5.71 6.93
N VAL A 164 12.04 -6.70 7.83
CA VAL A 164 11.22 -7.88 7.59
C VAL A 164 9.75 -7.49 7.44
N SER A 165 9.24 -6.63 8.32
CA SER A 165 7.85 -6.18 8.27
C SER A 165 7.55 -5.42 6.98
N LYS A 166 8.47 -4.54 6.54
CA LYS A 166 8.34 -3.79 5.29
C LYS A 166 8.39 -4.71 4.06
N ASP A 167 9.25 -5.71 4.06
CA ASP A 167 9.35 -6.66 2.95
C ASP A 167 8.08 -7.53 2.85
N VAL A 168 7.52 -7.96 4.00
CA VAL A 168 6.25 -8.69 4.05
C VAL A 168 5.11 -7.82 3.51
N GLN A 169 5.01 -6.58 3.98
CA GLN A 169 3.99 -5.63 3.50
C GLN A 169 4.12 -5.35 2.00
N THR A 170 5.34 -5.16 1.50
CA THR A 170 5.60 -4.94 0.06
C THR A 170 5.16 -6.16 -0.75
N THR A 171 5.48 -7.37 -0.27
CA THR A 171 5.07 -8.61 -0.93
C THR A 171 3.55 -8.79 -0.89
N GLN A 172 2.88 -8.47 0.22
CA GLN A 172 1.42 -8.50 0.34
C GLN A 172 0.75 -7.51 -0.62
N GLN A 173 1.29 -6.31 -0.77
CA GLN A 173 0.81 -5.33 -1.75
C GLN A 173 0.94 -5.86 -3.18
N GLN A 174 2.06 -6.50 -3.51
CA GLN A 174 2.27 -7.12 -4.83
C GLN A 174 1.31 -8.28 -5.08
N VAL A 175 1.08 -9.16 -4.11
CA VAL A 175 0.09 -10.24 -4.21
C VAL A 175 -1.33 -9.68 -4.38
N THR A 176 -1.66 -8.59 -3.68
CA THR A 176 -2.95 -7.90 -3.83
C THR A 176 -3.13 -7.34 -5.24
N GLN A 177 -2.09 -6.73 -5.81
CA GLN A 177 -2.13 -6.25 -7.21
C GLN A 177 -2.34 -7.41 -8.21
N ILE A 178 -1.66 -8.55 -8.00
CA ILE A 178 -1.87 -9.74 -8.84
C ILE A 178 -3.30 -10.26 -8.70
N LYS A 179 -3.86 -10.28 -7.48
CA LYS A 179 -5.27 -10.64 -7.24
C LYS A 179 -6.24 -9.72 -7.97
N THR A 180 -6.04 -8.41 -7.90
CA THR A 180 -6.86 -7.44 -8.63
C THR A 180 -6.81 -7.70 -10.13
N ALA A 181 -5.62 -7.97 -10.69
CA ALA A 181 -5.47 -8.32 -12.10
C ALA A 181 -6.20 -9.63 -12.47
N ILE A 182 -6.19 -10.65 -11.60
CA ILE A 182 -6.96 -11.89 -11.82
C ILE A 182 -8.47 -11.59 -11.82
N SER A 183 -8.96 -10.83 -10.84
CA SER A 183 -10.37 -10.42 -10.74
C SER A 183 -10.82 -9.59 -11.96
N ASP A 184 -9.98 -8.69 -12.45
CA ASP A 184 -10.27 -7.92 -13.67
C ASP A 184 -10.41 -8.84 -14.89
N ARG A 185 -9.54 -9.85 -15.04
CA ARG A 185 -9.65 -10.82 -16.13
C ARG A 185 -10.92 -11.67 -16.01
N GLU A 186 -11.32 -12.05 -14.81
CA GLU A 186 -12.60 -12.75 -14.56
C GLU A 186 -13.80 -11.92 -14.99
N ALA A 187 -13.86 -10.66 -14.58
CA ALA A 187 -14.95 -9.77 -14.95
C ALA A 187 -14.98 -9.47 -16.47
N GLN A 188 -13.82 -9.38 -17.11
CA GLN A 188 -13.75 -9.25 -18.57
C GLN A 188 -14.23 -10.51 -19.29
N ILE A 189 -13.93 -11.71 -18.77
CA ILE A 189 -14.46 -12.98 -19.30
C ILE A 189 -15.99 -13.01 -19.16
N GLU A 190 -16.52 -12.54 -18.03
CA GLU A 190 -17.95 -12.41 -17.80
C GLU A 190 -18.60 -11.41 -18.77
N ASP A 191 -18.03 -10.23 -18.99
CA ASP A 191 -18.54 -9.25 -19.98
C ASP A 191 -18.54 -9.81 -21.40
N VAL A 192 -17.49 -10.54 -21.79
CA VAL A 192 -17.42 -11.23 -23.10
C VAL A 192 -18.50 -12.31 -23.21
N THR A 193 -18.71 -13.10 -22.16
CA THR A 193 -19.75 -14.15 -22.11
C THR A 193 -21.15 -13.53 -22.17
N MET A 194 -21.33 -12.44 -21.42
CA MET A 194 -22.36 -11.39 -21.53
C MET A 194 -22.80 -11.18 -22.97
N LYS A 195 -21.92 -10.47 -23.69
CA LYS A 195 -22.13 -10.05 -25.08
C LYS A 195 -22.34 -11.22 -26.05
N LEU A 196 -21.71 -12.37 -25.82
CA LEU A 196 -21.86 -13.54 -26.68
C LEU A 196 -23.21 -14.27 -26.51
N GLN A 197 -23.69 -14.46 -25.29
CA GLN A 197 -24.79 -15.40 -25.00
C GLN A 197 -26.14 -14.75 -24.66
N VAL A 198 -26.12 -13.71 -23.82
CA VAL A 198 -27.30 -13.08 -23.22
C VAL A 198 -27.01 -11.59 -23.21
N GLY A 199 -27.34 -10.81 -24.22
CA GLY A 199 -27.02 -9.37 -24.25
C GLY A 199 -27.43 -8.60 -22.98
N LYS A 200 -27.17 -7.29 -22.96
CA LYS A 200 -27.51 -6.46 -21.79
C LYS A 200 -29.00 -6.60 -21.43
N ASN A 201 -29.32 -6.63 -20.13
CA ASN A 201 -30.69 -6.71 -19.63
C ASN A 201 -31.51 -7.94 -20.10
N GLY A 202 -30.84 -9.06 -20.41
CA GLY A 202 -31.53 -10.28 -20.86
C GLY A 202 -31.85 -10.32 -22.36
N GLU A 203 -31.29 -9.38 -23.12
CA GLU A 203 -31.39 -9.38 -24.58
C GLU A 203 -30.69 -10.59 -25.21
N MET A 204 -30.88 -10.76 -26.51
CA MET A 204 -30.23 -11.84 -27.26
C MET A 204 -28.74 -11.53 -27.44
N GLY A 205 -27.85 -12.42 -27.00
CA GLY A 205 -26.41 -12.29 -27.25
C GLY A 205 -26.07 -12.46 -28.73
N LEU A 206 -24.87 -12.02 -29.13
CA LEU A 206 -24.43 -12.00 -30.53
C LEU A 206 -24.49 -13.36 -31.23
N VAL A 207 -24.28 -14.48 -30.50
CA VAL A 207 -24.37 -15.83 -31.09
C VAL A 207 -25.81 -16.18 -31.46
N LYS A 208 -26.75 -16.04 -30.53
CA LYS A 208 -28.17 -16.32 -30.80
C LYS A 208 -28.73 -15.37 -31.87
N MET A 209 -28.23 -14.15 -31.90
CA MET A 209 -28.61 -13.14 -32.88
C MET A 209 -28.12 -13.50 -34.28
N GLN A 210 -26.88 -14.00 -34.40
CA GLN A 210 -26.37 -14.57 -35.63
C GLN A 210 -27.27 -15.70 -36.13
N GLU A 211 -27.60 -16.66 -35.26
CA GLU A 211 -28.44 -17.82 -35.59
C GLU A 211 -29.85 -17.40 -36.06
N GLU A 212 -30.51 -16.48 -35.34
CA GLU A 212 -31.85 -16.02 -35.73
C GLU A 212 -31.80 -15.22 -37.04
N MET A 213 -30.78 -14.39 -37.27
CA MET A 213 -30.61 -13.69 -38.55
C MET A 213 -30.35 -14.66 -39.72
N GLU A 214 -29.49 -15.66 -39.54
CA GLU A 214 -29.23 -16.69 -40.56
C GLU A 214 -30.50 -17.48 -40.88
N LYS A 215 -31.29 -17.84 -39.87
CA LYS A 215 -32.59 -18.49 -40.01
C LYS A 215 -33.59 -17.61 -40.77
N GLN A 216 -33.62 -16.30 -40.51
CA GLN A 216 -34.47 -15.37 -41.26
C GLN A 216 -34.03 -15.22 -42.72
N ILE A 217 -32.72 -15.15 -42.98
CA ILE A 217 -32.17 -15.14 -44.35
C ILE A 217 -32.55 -16.42 -45.10
N ALA A 218 -32.47 -17.58 -44.45
CA ALA A 218 -32.83 -18.85 -45.06
C ALA A 218 -34.34 -18.96 -45.39
N LYS A 219 -35.21 -18.34 -44.58
CA LYS A 219 -36.65 -18.30 -44.82
C LYS A 219 -37.06 -17.30 -45.92
N LEU A 220 -36.34 -16.20 -46.05
CA LEU A 220 -36.71 -15.07 -46.91
C LEU A 220 -37.02 -15.46 -48.38
N PRO A 221 -36.27 -16.36 -49.07
CA PRO A 221 -36.63 -16.81 -50.42
C PRO A 221 -38.02 -17.44 -50.52
N SER A 222 -38.40 -18.26 -49.53
CA SER A 222 -39.72 -18.91 -49.51
C SER A 222 -40.86 -17.91 -49.30
N VAL A 223 -40.63 -16.92 -48.43
CA VAL A 223 -41.58 -15.81 -48.17
C VAL A 223 -41.76 -14.96 -49.43
N ILE A 224 -40.66 -14.59 -50.10
CA ILE A 224 -40.71 -13.85 -51.37
C ILE A 224 -41.49 -14.63 -52.43
N GLN A 225 -41.27 -15.94 -52.54
CA GLN A 225 -41.98 -16.77 -53.52
C GLN A 225 -43.48 -16.83 -53.22
N ALA A 226 -43.87 -17.00 -51.94
CA ALA A 226 -45.27 -16.96 -51.53
C ALA A 226 -45.94 -15.62 -51.91
N PHE A 227 -45.28 -14.49 -51.67
CA PHE A 227 -45.80 -13.17 -52.07
C PHE A 227 -45.89 -12.99 -53.59
N LYS A 228 -44.95 -13.54 -54.36
CA LYS A 228 -45.06 -13.54 -55.83
C LYS A 228 -46.25 -14.34 -56.32
N ASP A 229 -46.48 -15.51 -55.73
CA ASP A 229 -47.59 -16.38 -56.12
C ASP A 229 -48.94 -15.74 -55.76
N GLU A 230 -49.06 -15.14 -54.58
CA GLU A 230 -50.23 -14.36 -54.17
C GLU A 230 -50.46 -13.14 -55.07
N LYS A 231 -49.40 -12.38 -55.37
CA LYS A 231 -49.49 -11.26 -56.32
C LYS A 231 -49.93 -11.72 -57.71
N ARG A 232 -49.38 -12.83 -58.21
CA ARG A 232 -49.77 -13.39 -59.52
C ARG A 232 -51.25 -13.77 -59.54
N LYS A 233 -51.76 -14.36 -58.45
CA LYS A 233 -53.20 -14.66 -58.31
C LYS A 233 -54.03 -13.37 -58.34
N LEU A 234 -53.62 -12.33 -57.61
CA LEU A 234 -54.29 -11.04 -57.62
C LEU A 234 -54.27 -10.38 -59.01
N ASP A 235 -53.13 -10.40 -59.71
CA ASP A 235 -53.00 -9.84 -61.06
C ASP A 235 -53.89 -10.61 -62.06
N MET A 236 -54.01 -11.94 -61.94
CA MET A 236 -54.94 -12.76 -62.74
C MET A 236 -56.41 -12.46 -62.41
N ALA A 237 -56.74 -12.24 -61.13
CA ALA A 237 -58.10 -11.89 -60.71
C ALA A 237 -58.50 -10.50 -61.22
N LYS A 238 -57.57 -9.53 -61.20
CA LYS A 238 -57.75 -8.20 -61.82
C LYS A 238 -58.01 -8.31 -63.33
N LEU A 239 -57.20 -9.10 -64.03
CA LEU A 239 -57.39 -9.34 -65.47
C LEU A 239 -58.75 -9.98 -65.79
N THR A 240 -59.14 -10.97 -64.99
CA THR A 240 -60.45 -11.65 -65.11
C THR A 240 -61.59 -10.65 -64.90
N PHE A 241 -61.49 -9.82 -63.87
CA PHE A 241 -62.48 -8.78 -63.56
C PHE A 241 -62.61 -7.76 -64.70
N GLU A 242 -61.50 -7.33 -65.31
CA GLU A 242 -61.49 -6.48 -66.50
C GLU A 242 -62.25 -7.14 -67.67
N GLY A 243 -62.04 -8.45 -67.88
CA GLY A 243 -62.78 -9.24 -68.87
C GLY A 243 -64.29 -9.29 -68.59
N GLN A 244 -64.69 -9.41 -67.32
CA GLN A 244 -66.10 -9.37 -66.91
C GLN A 244 -66.74 -8.00 -67.14
N ILE A 245 -66.01 -6.91 -66.91
CA ILE A 245 -66.45 -5.55 -67.24
C ILE A 245 -66.78 -5.45 -68.74
N GLN A 246 -65.88 -5.93 -69.62
CA GLN A 246 -66.11 -5.89 -71.07
C GLN A 246 -67.29 -6.77 -71.48
N THR A 247 -67.39 -7.97 -70.91
CA THR A 247 -68.51 -8.89 -71.14
C THR A 247 -69.85 -8.26 -70.73
N ARG A 248 -69.90 -7.60 -69.57
CA ARG A 248 -71.09 -6.87 -69.08
C ARG A 248 -71.46 -5.71 -70.00
N LYS A 249 -70.48 -4.92 -70.46
CA LYS A 249 -70.70 -3.82 -71.42
C LYS A 249 -71.32 -4.33 -72.71
N MET A 250 -70.81 -5.43 -73.27
CA MET A 250 -71.34 -5.99 -74.50
C MET A 250 -72.72 -6.63 -74.34
N ALA A 251 -72.99 -7.31 -73.22
CA ALA A 251 -74.32 -7.83 -72.93
C ALA A 251 -75.37 -6.71 -72.82
N LEU A 252 -75.03 -5.61 -72.15
CA LEU A 252 -75.90 -4.42 -72.07
C LEU A 252 -76.06 -3.74 -73.43
N THR A 253 -75.00 -3.68 -74.25
CA THR A 253 -75.05 -3.16 -75.62
C THR A 253 -76.01 -3.98 -76.48
N ARG A 254 -75.89 -5.31 -76.43
CA ARG A 254 -76.79 -6.26 -77.09
C ARG A 254 -78.24 -6.06 -76.64
N SER A 255 -78.48 -6.02 -75.33
CA SER A 255 -79.83 -5.81 -74.79
C SER A 255 -80.41 -4.46 -75.21
N CYS A 256 -79.61 -3.40 -75.22
CA CYS A 256 -80.05 -2.10 -75.72
C CYS A 256 -80.44 -2.16 -77.20
N PHE A 257 -79.63 -2.80 -78.04
CA PHE A 257 -79.87 -2.84 -79.48
C PHE A 257 -81.10 -3.69 -79.86
N ILE A 258 -81.30 -4.80 -79.15
CA ILE A 258 -82.33 -5.80 -79.48
C ILE A 258 -83.61 -5.63 -78.69
N ASN A 259 -83.54 -5.21 -77.43
CA ASN A 259 -84.69 -5.23 -76.52
C ASN A 259 -85.23 -3.83 -76.20
N ASN A 260 -84.38 -2.79 -76.24
CA ASN A 260 -84.83 -1.44 -75.87
C ASN A 260 -85.55 -0.78 -77.05
N LYS A 261 -86.85 -0.56 -76.88
CA LYS A 261 -87.66 0.23 -77.81
C LYS A 261 -87.34 1.71 -77.63
N SER A 262 -87.12 2.43 -78.72
CA SER A 262 -86.90 3.88 -78.68
C SER A 262 -88.08 4.63 -79.30
N ALA A 263 -88.50 5.73 -78.68
CA ALA A 263 -89.54 6.60 -79.24
C ALA A 263 -89.14 7.21 -80.59
N SER A 264 -87.83 7.30 -80.89
CA SER A 264 -87.29 7.75 -82.17
C SER A 264 -87.33 6.68 -83.27
N TYR A 265 -87.60 5.42 -82.92
CA TYR A 265 -87.67 4.30 -83.86
C TYR A 265 -89.12 3.85 -83.99
N ARG A 266 -89.73 4.18 -85.14
CA ARG A 266 -91.13 3.86 -85.44
C ARG A 266 -91.22 3.30 -86.85
N CYS A 267 -91.95 2.20 -87.02
CA CYS A 267 -92.07 1.57 -88.32
C CYS A 267 -93.51 1.13 -88.63
N GLY A 268 -94.45 2.09 -88.62
CA GLY A 268 -95.80 1.96 -89.18
C GLY A 268 -96.76 0.99 -88.48
N ARG A 269 -96.32 0.20 -87.49
CA ARG A 269 -97.23 -0.62 -86.67
C ARG A 269 -97.96 0.28 -85.68
N LYS A 270 -99.29 0.37 -85.79
CA LYS A 270 -100.11 1.14 -84.85
C LYS A 270 -100.21 0.43 -83.50
N ASP A 271 -100.05 1.18 -82.41
CA ASP A 271 -100.39 0.75 -81.06
C ASP A 271 -101.91 0.80 -80.83
N ALA A 272 -102.36 0.46 -79.62
CA ALA A 272 -103.77 0.48 -79.25
C ALA A 272 -104.44 1.86 -79.38
N ASN A 273 -103.65 2.94 -79.48
CA ASN A 273 -104.11 4.32 -79.61
C ASN A 273 -104.00 4.85 -81.06
N GLY A 274 -103.63 4.01 -82.03
CA GLY A 274 -103.46 4.42 -83.43
C GLY A 274 -102.16 5.19 -83.72
N LEU A 275 -101.24 5.27 -82.76
CA LEU A 275 -99.91 5.87 -82.93
C LEU A 275 -98.89 4.80 -83.32
N ASP A 276 -97.84 5.15 -84.07
CA ASP A 276 -96.84 4.16 -84.44
C ASP A 276 -96.08 3.68 -83.20
N ALA A 277 -96.22 2.41 -82.82
CA ALA A 277 -95.57 1.84 -81.66
C ALA A 277 -94.03 1.96 -81.76
N PRO A 278 -93.34 2.38 -80.69
CA PRO A 278 -91.89 2.31 -80.61
C PRO A 278 -91.39 0.88 -80.87
N VAL A 279 -90.36 0.76 -81.70
CA VAL A 279 -89.68 -0.51 -82.01
C VAL A 279 -88.22 -0.45 -81.56
N THR A 280 -87.55 -1.60 -81.58
CA THR A 280 -86.14 -1.73 -81.22
C THR A 280 -85.25 -1.23 -82.36
N ALA A 281 -83.97 -0.94 -82.09
CA ALA A 281 -83.04 -0.52 -83.14
C ALA A 281 -82.89 -1.62 -84.22
N LYS A 282 -82.82 -2.88 -83.80
CA LYS A 282 -82.85 -4.05 -84.69
C LYS A 282 -84.10 -4.05 -85.59
N ASP A 283 -85.28 -4.01 -84.99
CA ASP A 283 -86.55 -4.10 -85.73
C ASP A 283 -86.75 -2.91 -86.66
N TYR A 284 -86.31 -1.72 -86.24
CA TYR A 284 -86.33 -0.53 -87.08
C TYR A 284 -85.42 -0.67 -88.30
N ALA A 285 -84.21 -1.19 -88.14
CA ALA A 285 -83.29 -1.44 -89.26
C ALA A 285 -83.91 -2.39 -90.30
N VAL A 286 -84.44 -3.53 -89.84
CA VAL A 286 -85.11 -4.52 -90.70
C VAL A 286 -86.33 -3.92 -91.39
N CYS A 287 -87.18 -3.22 -90.65
CA CYS A 287 -88.41 -2.67 -91.20
C CYS A 287 -88.17 -1.49 -92.16
N ARG A 288 -87.20 -0.61 -91.89
CA ARG A 288 -86.80 0.45 -92.84
C ARG A 288 -86.13 -0.13 -94.08
N PHE A 289 -85.34 -1.19 -93.93
CA PHE A 289 -84.77 -1.91 -95.06
C PHE A 289 -85.88 -2.49 -95.96
N GLU A 290 -86.85 -3.18 -95.38
CA GLU A 290 -88.01 -3.74 -96.10
C GLU A 290 -88.80 -2.64 -96.82
N GLN A 291 -89.12 -1.53 -96.11
CA GLN A 291 -89.81 -0.38 -96.71
C GLN A 291 -89.08 0.19 -97.93
N ASN A 292 -87.75 0.28 -97.87
CA ASN A 292 -86.94 0.79 -98.98
C ASN A 292 -86.81 -0.21 -100.13
N GLN A 293 -87.01 -1.51 -99.90
CA GLN A 293 -87.06 -2.48 -101.01
C GLN A 293 -88.25 -2.23 -101.95
N PHE A 294 -89.35 -1.64 -101.46
CA PHE A 294 -90.49 -1.23 -102.29
C PHE A 294 -90.23 0.00 -103.18
N LEU A 295 -89.09 0.69 -103.03
CA LEU A 295 -88.78 1.84 -103.89
C LEU A 295 -88.21 1.36 -105.23
N ASN A 296 -88.78 1.80 -106.35
CA ASN A 296 -88.20 1.57 -107.67
C ASN A 296 -86.98 2.49 -107.91
N GLN A 297 -86.34 2.40 -109.08
CA GLN A 297 -85.15 3.21 -109.41
C GLN A 297 -85.44 4.72 -109.41
N SER A 298 -86.69 5.11 -109.66
CA SER A 298 -87.15 6.50 -109.65
C SER A 298 -87.62 6.97 -108.26
N GLY A 299 -87.53 6.13 -107.23
CA GLY A 299 -88.02 6.44 -105.87
C GLY A 299 -89.53 6.31 -105.66
N GLY A 300 -90.27 5.80 -106.66
CA GLY A 300 -91.69 5.50 -106.54
C GLY A 300 -91.95 4.20 -105.76
N ILE A 301 -93.06 4.12 -105.04
CA ILE A 301 -93.44 2.90 -104.30
C ILE A 301 -94.07 1.89 -105.26
N GLU A 302 -93.46 0.71 -105.37
CA GLU A 302 -93.93 -0.43 -106.16
C GLU A 302 -94.44 -1.52 -105.20
N ARG A 303 -95.74 -1.81 -105.23
CA ARG A 303 -96.40 -2.78 -104.33
C ARG A 303 -96.96 -4.00 -105.06
N ASP A 304 -96.25 -4.48 -106.08
CA ASP A 304 -96.63 -5.75 -106.68
C ASP A 304 -96.20 -6.92 -105.77
N LYS A 305 -96.87 -8.06 -105.95
CA LYS A 305 -96.68 -9.27 -105.12
C LYS A 305 -95.24 -9.82 -105.19
N ARG A 306 -94.54 -9.67 -106.31
CA ARG A 306 -93.16 -10.14 -106.48
C ARG A 306 -92.19 -9.25 -105.71
N THR A 307 -92.35 -7.93 -105.80
CA THR A 307 -91.56 -6.95 -105.05
C THR A 307 -91.77 -7.12 -103.54
N GLU A 308 -93.00 -7.40 -103.09
CA GLU A 308 -93.30 -7.69 -101.69
C GLU A 308 -92.60 -8.95 -101.17
N LEU A 309 -92.62 -10.06 -101.92
CA LEU A 309 -91.91 -11.29 -101.55
C LEU A 309 -90.40 -11.05 -101.47
N GLN A 310 -89.82 -10.38 -102.48
CA GLN A 310 -88.39 -10.06 -102.50
C GLN A 310 -87.96 -9.13 -101.35
N ALA A 311 -88.80 -8.16 -100.99
CA ALA A 311 -88.57 -7.27 -99.85
C ALA A 311 -88.53 -8.06 -98.54
N ARG A 312 -89.50 -8.94 -98.31
CA ARG A 312 -89.59 -9.81 -97.13
C ARG A 312 -88.41 -10.77 -97.03
N ASP A 313 -88.04 -11.43 -98.13
CA ASP A 313 -86.94 -12.41 -98.14
C ASP A 313 -85.60 -11.73 -97.79
N LYS A 314 -85.32 -10.56 -98.38
CA LYS A 314 -84.09 -9.82 -98.06
C LYS A 314 -84.13 -9.25 -96.63
N ALA A 315 -85.28 -8.79 -96.16
CA ALA A 315 -85.45 -8.34 -94.78
C ALA A 315 -85.24 -9.47 -93.77
N ALA A 316 -85.70 -10.69 -94.08
CA ALA A 316 -85.41 -11.89 -93.31
C ALA A 316 -83.90 -12.21 -93.29
N GLY A 317 -83.21 -12.04 -94.42
CA GLY A 317 -81.74 -12.15 -94.51
C GLY A 317 -81.01 -11.16 -93.60
N LEU A 318 -81.42 -9.88 -93.59
CA LEU A 318 -80.87 -8.87 -92.67
C LEU A 318 -81.20 -9.21 -91.21
N SER A 319 -82.42 -9.62 -90.91
CA SER A 319 -82.81 -10.03 -89.55
C SER A 319 -81.95 -11.21 -89.06
N GLY A 320 -81.72 -12.21 -89.91
CA GLY A 320 -80.85 -13.34 -89.60
C GLY A 320 -79.40 -12.93 -89.34
N LEU A 321 -78.85 -12.00 -90.13
CA LEU A 321 -77.51 -11.44 -89.88
C LEU A 321 -77.45 -10.67 -88.55
N LEU A 322 -78.47 -9.87 -88.23
CA LEU A 322 -78.53 -9.15 -86.95
C LEU A 322 -78.71 -10.09 -85.76
N GLU A 323 -79.39 -11.23 -85.95
CA GLU A 323 -79.50 -12.31 -84.95
C GLU A 323 -78.19 -13.05 -84.76
N GLU A 324 -77.44 -13.29 -85.83
CA GLU A 324 -76.10 -13.88 -85.75
C GLU A 324 -75.13 -12.95 -84.99
N ILE A 325 -75.13 -11.65 -85.33
CA ILE A 325 -74.36 -10.62 -84.62
C ILE A 325 -74.74 -10.60 -83.12
N ALA A 326 -76.04 -10.69 -82.82
CA ALA A 326 -76.53 -10.76 -81.46
C ALA A 326 -76.10 -12.03 -80.71
N ALA A 327 -76.20 -13.19 -81.35
CA ALA A 327 -75.84 -14.47 -80.76
C ALA A 327 -74.34 -14.58 -80.46
N ASN A 328 -73.50 -13.89 -81.24
CA ASN A 328 -72.06 -13.84 -81.05
C ASN A 328 -71.61 -12.76 -80.04
N MET A 329 -72.52 -11.89 -79.59
CA MET A 329 -72.29 -11.03 -78.43
C MET A 329 -72.61 -11.79 -77.14
N PRO A 330 -71.81 -11.62 -76.07
CA PRO A 330 -72.04 -12.31 -74.81
C PRO A 330 -73.43 -11.98 -74.24
N ASP A 331 -74.13 -13.02 -73.79
CA ASP A 331 -75.30 -12.86 -72.94
C ASP A 331 -74.89 -12.30 -71.58
N THR A 332 -75.84 -11.70 -70.87
CA THR A 332 -75.61 -11.15 -69.54
C THR A 332 -74.96 -12.19 -68.64
N PRO A 333 -73.68 -12.05 -68.27
CA PRO A 333 -73.03 -13.03 -67.43
C PRO A 333 -73.73 -13.01 -66.07
N LYS A 334 -74.09 -14.19 -65.56
CA LYS A 334 -74.44 -14.33 -64.14
C LYS A 334 -73.16 -14.07 -63.37
N LEU A 335 -73.02 -12.85 -62.85
CA LEU A 335 -71.87 -12.50 -62.02
C LEU A 335 -71.87 -13.45 -60.80
N PRO A 336 -70.71 -14.05 -60.48
CA PRO A 336 -70.61 -15.00 -59.39
C PRO A 336 -70.96 -14.32 -58.07
N SER A 337 -71.65 -15.07 -57.21
CA SER A 337 -72.20 -14.53 -55.96
C SER A 337 -71.18 -14.53 -54.82
N ASN A 338 -70.07 -15.25 -54.98
CA ASN A 338 -68.98 -15.32 -54.02
C ASN A 338 -67.60 -15.44 -54.71
N PRO A 339 -66.50 -15.05 -54.04
CA PRO A 339 -65.13 -15.09 -54.57
C PRO A 339 -64.66 -16.47 -55.07
N GLN A 340 -65.12 -17.57 -54.46
CA GLN A 340 -64.69 -18.93 -54.85
C GLN A 340 -65.34 -19.40 -56.16
N GLU A 341 -66.51 -18.86 -56.52
CA GLU A 341 -67.12 -19.05 -57.83
C GLU A 341 -66.40 -18.26 -58.93
N TYR A 342 -65.66 -17.18 -58.60
CA TYR A 342 -64.91 -16.42 -59.60
C TYR A 342 -63.84 -17.29 -60.26
N ASP A 343 -63.04 -18.04 -59.50
CA ASP A 343 -61.97 -18.88 -60.07
C ASP A 343 -62.52 -19.97 -60.99
N LYS A 344 -63.66 -20.57 -60.62
CA LYS A 344 -64.33 -21.59 -61.43
C LYS A 344 -64.96 -21.00 -62.69
N GLN A 345 -65.61 -19.84 -62.58
CA GLN A 345 -66.24 -19.18 -63.74
C GLN A 345 -65.21 -18.56 -64.68
N ALA A 346 -64.09 -18.04 -64.17
CA ALA A 346 -62.99 -17.54 -64.99
C ALA A 346 -62.42 -18.66 -65.87
N SER A 347 -62.23 -19.84 -65.30
CA SER A 347 -61.77 -21.03 -66.02
C SER A 347 -62.78 -21.48 -67.09
N GLN A 348 -64.08 -21.42 -66.79
CA GLN A 348 -65.14 -21.78 -67.76
C GLN A 348 -65.35 -20.73 -68.86
N GLN A 349 -65.15 -19.44 -68.56
CA GLN A 349 -65.20 -18.36 -69.54
C GLN A 349 -63.98 -18.39 -70.48
N ALA A 350 -62.82 -18.84 -70.00
CA ALA A 350 -61.64 -19.06 -70.84
C ALA A 350 -61.88 -20.13 -71.92
N GLU A 351 -62.75 -21.11 -71.68
CA GLU A 351 -63.10 -22.15 -72.66
C GLU A 351 -64.13 -21.71 -73.71
N ARG A 352 -64.80 -20.57 -73.50
CA ARG A 352 -65.76 -19.97 -74.46
C ARG A 352 -65.43 -18.50 -74.73
N PRO A 353 -64.30 -18.21 -75.41
CA PRO A 353 -63.98 -16.85 -75.77
C PRO A 353 -65.07 -16.30 -76.70
N SER A 354 -65.85 -15.33 -76.23
CA SER A 354 -66.72 -14.56 -77.11
C SER A 354 -65.83 -13.80 -78.09
N SER A 355 -65.98 -14.02 -79.40
CA SER A 355 -65.13 -13.36 -80.40
C SER A 355 -65.39 -11.85 -80.53
N ILE A 356 -66.41 -11.32 -79.85
CA ILE A 356 -66.86 -9.92 -79.94
C ILE A 356 -66.84 -9.29 -78.54
N HIS A 357 -65.88 -8.42 -78.29
CA HIS A 357 -65.73 -7.68 -77.02
C HIS A 357 -66.02 -6.18 -77.16
N SER A 358 -66.18 -5.69 -78.39
CA SER A 358 -66.47 -4.30 -78.69
C SER A 358 -67.33 -4.18 -79.95
N TYR A 359 -67.91 -3.00 -80.19
CA TYR A 359 -68.56 -2.74 -81.46
C TYR A 359 -67.56 -2.68 -82.64
N ALA A 360 -66.28 -2.37 -82.37
CA ALA A 360 -65.24 -2.40 -83.41
C ALA A 360 -65.01 -3.84 -83.92
N ASP A 361 -65.11 -4.84 -83.04
CA ASP A 361 -65.03 -6.26 -83.44
C ASP A 361 -66.21 -6.65 -84.34
N ILE A 362 -67.40 -6.11 -84.07
CA ILE A 362 -68.58 -6.30 -84.93
C ILE A 362 -68.35 -5.67 -86.30
N GLU A 363 -67.76 -4.48 -86.35
CA GLU A 363 -67.44 -3.80 -87.61
C GLU A 363 -66.42 -4.60 -88.43
N ALA A 364 -65.37 -5.09 -87.78
CA ALA A 364 -64.34 -5.90 -88.43
C ALA A 364 -64.90 -7.23 -88.97
N GLN A 365 -65.77 -7.90 -88.19
CA GLN A 365 -66.26 -9.23 -88.54
C GLN A 365 -67.50 -9.21 -89.46
N TYR A 366 -68.42 -8.25 -89.30
CA TYR A 366 -69.70 -8.22 -90.01
C TYR A 366 -69.91 -6.95 -90.86
N GLY A 367 -69.02 -5.96 -90.79
CA GLY A 367 -69.19 -4.68 -91.49
C GLY A 367 -69.38 -4.83 -93.00
N SER A 368 -68.62 -5.73 -93.64
CA SER A 368 -68.75 -6.02 -95.07
C SER A 368 -70.08 -6.69 -95.43
N ARG A 369 -70.55 -7.63 -94.60
CA ARG A 369 -71.84 -8.31 -94.77
C ARG A 369 -73.01 -7.34 -94.56
N LEU A 370 -72.92 -6.45 -93.57
CA LEU A 370 -73.91 -5.39 -93.36
C LEU A 370 -73.96 -4.40 -94.54
N ALA A 371 -72.80 -4.08 -95.14
CA ALA A 371 -72.74 -3.20 -96.29
C ALA A 371 -73.42 -3.77 -97.55
N GLN A 372 -73.59 -5.09 -97.67
CA GLN A 372 -74.35 -5.71 -98.76
C GLN A 372 -75.85 -5.35 -98.72
N TYR A 373 -76.34 -4.91 -97.56
CA TYR A 373 -77.71 -4.41 -97.37
C TYR A 373 -77.83 -2.89 -97.57
N ASN A 374 -76.75 -2.20 -97.97
CA ASN A 374 -76.82 -0.80 -98.36
C ASN A 374 -77.42 -0.65 -99.75
N GLY A 375 -78.32 0.32 -99.94
CA GLY A 375 -78.94 0.55 -101.24
C GLY A 375 -80.19 1.42 -101.17
N LYS A 376 -80.61 1.96 -102.32
CA LYS A 376 -81.82 2.80 -102.46
C LYS A 376 -81.88 3.95 -101.44
N GLY A 377 -80.72 4.57 -101.16
CA GLY A 377 -80.59 5.68 -100.21
C GLY A 377 -80.53 5.29 -98.73
N LEU A 378 -80.47 4.00 -98.39
CA LEU A 378 -80.34 3.51 -97.02
C LEU A 378 -78.94 2.94 -96.75
N ASP A 379 -78.28 3.46 -95.71
CA ASP A 379 -77.03 2.93 -95.18
C ASP A 379 -77.31 2.05 -93.95
N ILE A 380 -77.56 0.75 -94.17
CA ILE A 380 -77.83 -0.22 -93.11
C ILE A 380 -76.60 -0.41 -92.23
N ARG A 381 -75.41 -0.53 -92.82
CA ARG A 381 -74.17 -0.63 -92.05
C ARG A 381 -74.01 0.56 -91.12
N GLY A 382 -74.08 1.78 -91.64
CA GLY A 382 -73.94 2.99 -90.84
C GLY A 382 -74.99 3.11 -89.74
N PHE A 383 -76.24 2.74 -90.03
CA PHE A 383 -77.31 2.72 -89.03
C PHE A 383 -77.03 1.73 -87.90
N VAL A 384 -76.71 0.48 -88.24
CA VAL A 384 -76.43 -0.59 -87.25
C VAL A 384 -75.23 -0.22 -86.38
N MET A 385 -74.14 0.25 -86.98
CA MET A 385 -72.95 0.65 -86.24
C MET A 385 -73.19 1.87 -85.33
N THR A 386 -73.97 2.85 -85.80
CA THR A 386 -74.37 4.01 -84.98
C THR A 386 -75.26 3.58 -83.81
N GLY A 387 -76.22 2.68 -84.06
CA GLY A 387 -77.09 2.12 -83.03
C GLY A 387 -76.29 1.37 -81.96
N LEU A 388 -75.37 0.50 -82.37
CA LEU A 388 -74.49 -0.25 -81.46
C LEU A 388 -73.55 0.68 -80.69
N LYS A 389 -72.99 1.71 -81.31
CA LYS A 389 -72.15 2.71 -80.64
C LYS A 389 -72.93 3.48 -79.57
N ASN A 390 -74.15 3.93 -79.88
CA ASN A 390 -75.01 4.62 -78.93
C ASN A 390 -75.37 3.71 -77.75
N CYS A 391 -75.73 2.45 -78.03
CA CYS A 391 -75.99 1.45 -77.00
C CYS A 391 -74.74 1.13 -76.15
N SER A 392 -73.56 1.10 -76.77
CA SER A 392 -72.28 0.90 -76.06
C SER A 392 -71.96 2.07 -75.13
N ASN A 393 -72.22 3.31 -75.54
CA ASN A 393 -72.08 4.48 -74.67
C ASN A 393 -73.02 4.41 -73.45
N GLN A 394 -74.27 3.97 -73.65
CA GLN A 394 -75.22 3.75 -72.54
C GLN A 394 -74.76 2.61 -71.62
N ALA A 395 -74.25 1.52 -72.19
CA ALA A 395 -73.70 0.40 -71.43
C ALA A 395 -72.48 0.82 -70.60
N ASN A 396 -71.57 1.61 -71.18
CA ASN A 396 -70.42 2.19 -70.47
C ASN A 396 -70.87 3.01 -69.27
N ALA A 397 -71.79 3.97 -69.46
CA ALA A 397 -72.31 4.78 -68.37
C ALA A 397 -73.01 3.93 -67.29
N THR A 398 -73.72 2.87 -67.69
CA THR A 398 -74.36 1.94 -66.74
C THR A 398 -73.31 1.18 -65.92
N VAL A 399 -72.28 0.64 -66.56
CA VAL A 399 -71.20 -0.09 -65.88
C VAL A 399 -70.35 0.82 -65.00
N GLU A 400 -70.08 2.06 -65.42
CA GLU A 400 -69.43 3.06 -64.57
C GLU A 400 -70.26 3.36 -63.32
N ASN A 401 -71.58 3.49 -63.47
CA ASN A 401 -72.50 3.63 -62.34
C ASN A 401 -72.59 2.36 -61.47
N GLU A 402 -72.36 1.17 -62.03
CA GLU A 402 -72.24 -0.08 -61.27
C GLU A 402 -70.92 -0.14 -60.50
N LEU A 403 -69.82 0.37 -61.03
CA LEU A 403 -68.48 0.39 -60.41
C LEU A 403 -68.27 1.52 -59.39
N ALA A 404 -69.14 2.53 -59.40
CA ALA A 404 -69.09 3.65 -58.46
C ALA A 404 -69.63 3.24 -57.08
N PRO A 405 -68.99 3.69 -55.97
CA PRO A 405 -69.54 3.50 -54.62
C PRO A 405 -70.87 4.24 -54.49
N LYS A 406 -71.98 3.51 -54.28
CA LYS A 406 -73.30 4.11 -54.04
C LYS A 406 -73.50 4.33 -52.55
N GLN A 407 -73.22 5.54 -52.07
CA GLN A 407 -73.57 5.93 -50.71
C GLN A 407 -75.11 5.88 -50.54
N GLY A 408 -75.61 5.07 -49.61
CA GLY A 408 -77.01 5.06 -49.19
C GLY A 408 -78.01 4.20 -49.99
N LYS A 409 -77.58 3.30 -50.89
CA LYS A 409 -78.51 2.35 -51.54
C LYS A 409 -78.36 0.94 -50.97
N ALA A 410 -79.50 0.25 -50.77
CA ALA A 410 -79.58 -1.07 -50.13
C ALA A 410 -78.98 -2.22 -50.95
N GLN A 411 -78.62 -2.02 -52.23
CA GLN A 411 -78.02 -3.07 -53.07
C GLN A 411 -76.72 -2.56 -53.71
N VAL A 412 -75.62 -3.15 -53.25
CA VAL A 412 -74.30 -3.02 -53.86
C VAL A 412 -74.30 -3.79 -55.18
N SER A 413 -73.77 -3.19 -56.26
CA SER A 413 -73.66 -3.92 -57.54
C SER A 413 -72.63 -5.05 -57.39
N GLN A 414 -72.83 -6.17 -58.09
CA GLN A 414 -71.88 -7.28 -58.05
C GLN A 414 -70.49 -6.87 -58.58
N LEU A 415 -70.42 -5.97 -59.58
CA LEU A 415 -69.15 -5.43 -60.07
C LEU A 415 -68.42 -4.56 -59.03
N TYR A 416 -69.17 -3.78 -58.25
CA TYR A 416 -68.57 -3.01 -57.16
C TYR A 416 -68.06 -3.94 -56.06
N ALA A 417 -68.86 -4.92 -55.64
CA ALA A 417 -68.45 -5.89 -54.62
C ALA A 417 -67.18 -6.66 -55.03
N ALA A 418 -67.06 -7.02 -56.31
CA ALA A 418 -65.85 -7.65 -56.86
C ALA A 418 -64.63 -6.71 -56.84
N LYS A 419 -64.80 -5.44 -57.26
CA LYS A 419 -63.75 -4.41 -57.19
C LYS A 419 -63.28 -4.18 -55.76
N GLU A 420 -64.21 -4.07 -54.81
CA GLU A 420 -63.92 -3.92 -53.39
C GLU A 420 -63.20 -5.16 -52.83
N GLY A 421 -63.61 -6.36 -53.25
CA GLY A 421 -62.93 -7.61 -52.92
C GLY A 421 -61.46 -7.62 -53.39
N LEU A 422 -61.20 -7.26 -54.65
CA LEU A 422 -59.83 -7.14 -55.18
C LEU A 422 -58.98 -6.10 -54.44
N GLN A 423 -59.58 -4.95 -54.08
CA GLN A 423 -58.90 -3.93 -53.28
C GLN A 423 -58.56 -4.47 -51.88
N LYS A 424 -59.50 -5.17 -51.25
CA LYS A 424 -59.29 -5.79 -49.94
C LYS A 424 -58.21 -6.87 -49.98
N ASP A 425 -58.16 -7.68 -51.03
CA ASP A 425 -57.11 -8.68 -51.22
C ASP A 425 -55.74 -8.02 -51.42
N GLU A 426 -55.69 -6.91 -52.18
CA GLU A 426 -54.48 -6.09 -52.34
C GLU A 426 -54.01 -5.49 -51.02
N ASP A 427 -54.92 -4.90 -50.25
CA ASP A 427 -54.62 -4.31 -48.93
C ASP A 427 -54.20 -5.37 -47.91
N THR A 428 -54.80 -6.57 -47.97
CA THR A 428 -54.42 -7.71 -47.13
C THR A 428 -53.02 -8.21 -47.47
N LEU A 429 -52.71 -8.35 -48.76
CA LEU A 429 -51.36 -8.70 -49.22
C LEU A 429 -50.34 -7.64 -48.75
N LYS A 430 -50.66 -6.36 -48.96
CA LYS A 430 -49.81 -5.24 -48.52
C LYS A 430 -49.56 -5.26 -47.01
N SER A 431 -50.61 -5.44 -46.19
CA SER A 431 -50.49 -5.50 -44.73
C SER A 431 -49.60 -6.67 -44.26
N ARG A 432 -49.74 -7.84 -44.88
CA ARG A 432 -48.86 -9.00 -44.58
C ARG A 432 -47.41 -8.73 -44.95
N MET A 433 -47.17 -8.12 -46.12
CA MET A 433 -45.82 -7.74 -46.54
C MET A 433 -45.20 -6.70 -45.60
N GLU A 434 -45.96 -5.68 -45.18
CA GLU A 434 -45.51 -4.68 -44.22
C GLU A 434 -45.18 -5.29 -42.84
N SER A 435 -45.99 -6.26 -42.39
CA SER A 435 -45.72 -7.01 -41.16
C SER A 435 -44.39 -7.77 -41.21
N GLU A 436 -44.11 -8.47 -42.31
CA GLU A 436 -42.84 -9.19 -42.50
C GLU A 436 -41.65 -8.22 -42.58
N ILE A 437 -41.77 -7.14 -43.37
CA ILE A 437 -40.72 -6.09 -43.45
C ILE A 437 -40.43 -5.49 -42.07
N PHE A 438 -41.48 -5.25 -41.27
CA PHE A 438 -41.33 -4.73 -39.92
C PHE A 438 -40.61 -5.71 -38.99
N GLN A 439 -40.93 -7.01 -39.03
CA GLN A 439 -40.21 -8.04 -38.28
C GLN A 439 -38.72 -8.05 -38.65
N TYR A 440 -38.41 -7.94 -39.95
CA TYR A 440 -37.03 -7.85 -40.40
C TYR A 440 -36.33 -6.57 -39.91
N SER A 441 -37.01 -5.43 -39.93
CA SER A 441 -36.47 -4.16 -39.45
C SER A 441 -36.19 -4.20 -37.94
N GLN A 442 -37.09 -4.81 -37.14
CA GLN A 442 -36.87 -4.97 -35.69
C GLN A 442 -35.64 -5.81 -35.36
N LEU A 443 -35.48 -6.97 -36.01
CA LEU A 443 -34.33 -7.84 -35.76
C LEU A 443 -33.02 -7.17 -36.22
N TYR A 444 -33.06 -6.40 -37.32
CA TYR A 444 -31.93 -5.58 -37.76
C TYR A 444 -31.57 -4.48 -36.74
N GLY A 445 -32.57 -3.77 -36.22
CA GLY A 445 -32.37 -2.76 -35.17
C GLY A 445 -31.74 -3.34 -33.91
N LYS A 446 -32.24 -4.48 -33.43
CA LYS A 446 -31.62 -5.22 -32.30
C LYS A 446 -30.19 -5.64 -32.60
N ALA A 447 -29.91 -6.05 -33.83
CA ALA A 447 -28.58 -6.44 -34.25
C ALA A 447 -27.57 -5.29 -34.31
N THR A 448 -27.99 -4.13 -34.80
CA THR A 448 -27.13 -2.94 -34.78
C THR A 448 -26.91 -2.44 -33.37
N GLU A 449 -27.94 -2.47 -32.51
CA GLU A 449 -27.85 -2.09 -31.11
C GLU A 449 -26.88 -2.98 -30.33
N ALA A 450 -26.95 -4.31 -30.50
CA ALA A 450 -26.05 -5.24 -29.82
C ALA A 450 -24.57 -5.04 -30.22
N MET A 451 -24.30 -4.66 -31.47
CA MET A 451 -22.94 -4.44 -31.96
C MET A 451 -22.38 -3.04 -31.68
N THR A 452 -23.21 -2.01 -31.80
CA THR A 452 -22.77 -0.59 -31.77
C THR A 452 -23.21 0.16 -30.51
N GLY A 453 -24.13 -0.41 -29.73
CA GLY A 453 -24.81 0.28 -28.64
C GLY A 453 -25.87 1.28 -29.11
N THR A 454 -26.14 1.39 -30.42
CA THR A 454 -27.13 2.30 -31.00
C THR A 454 -28.09 1.50 -31.88
N ASN A 455 -29.40 1.65 -31.64
CA ASN A 455 -30.42 1.06 -32.49
C ASN A 455 -30.51 1.84 -33.80
N MET A 456 -29.97 1.27 -34.89
CA MET A 456 -30.09 1.81 -36.23
C MET A 456 -31.19 1.05 -36.98
N PRO A 457 -32.35 1.67 -37.26
CA PRO A 457 -33.41 1.01 -38.00
C PRO A 457 -32.95 0.70 -39.41
N LEU A 458 -33.50 -0.36 -39.99
CA LEU A 458 -33.33 -0.65 -41.41
C LEU A 458 -33.98 0.49 -42.21
N ILE A 459 -33.20 1.14 -43.08
CA ILE A 459 -33.73 2.20 -43.96
C ILE A 459 -34.58 1.53 -45.05
N ASP A 460 -35.89 1.41 -44.79
CA ASP A 460 -36.87 0.74 -45.65
C ASP A 460 -37.85 1.72 -46.32
N GLY A 461 -37.54 3.02 -46.31
CA GLY A 461 -38.47 4.08 -46.70
C GLY A 461 -39.04 3.97 -48.12
N SER A 462 -38.32 3.32 -49.04
CA SER A 462 -38.81 3.04 -50.41
C SER A 462 -39.79 1.88 -50.50
N CYS A 463 -39.86 1.03 -49.46
CA CYS A 463 -40.64 -0.19 -49.43
C CYS A 463 -41.94 0.00 -48.64
N LYS A 464 -41.90 0.82 -47.59
CA LYS A 464 -43.06 1.10 -46.75
C LYS A 464 -44.16 1.81 -47.54
N GLY A 465 -45.37 1.26 -47.53
CA GLY A 465 -46.52 1.86 -48.22
C GLY A 465 -46.52 1.71 -49.74
N ALA A 466 -45.46 1.15 -50.35
CA ALA A 466 -45.40 0.92 -51.79
C ALA A 466 -46.42 -0.14 -52.25
N ASN A 467 -46.59 -0.29 -53.57
CA ASN A 467 -47.42 -1.37 -54.11
C ASN A 467 -46.74 -2.74 -53.90
N PRO A 468 -47.49 -3.87 -53.93
CA PRO A 468 -46.91 -5.19 -53.71
C PRO A 468 -45.75 -5.56 -54.66
N ALA A 469 -45.75 -5.03 -55.90
CA ALA A 469 -44.67 -5.26 -56.86
C ALA A 469 -43.34 -4.67 -56.37
N VAL A 470 -43.36 -3.40 -55.94
CA VAL A 470 -42.19 -2.68 -55.42
C VAL A 470 -41.74 -3.27 -54.07
N MET A 471 -42.68 -3.67 -53.22
CA MET A 471 -42.35 -4.37 -51.98
C MET A 471 -41.63 -5.71 -52.24
N ILE A 472 -42.04 -6.49 -53.24
CA ILE A 472 -41.31 -7.70 -53.67
C ILE A 472 -39.91 -7.33 -54.18
N GLU A 473 -39.78 -6.31 -55.04
CA GLU A 473 -38.47 -5.85 -55.54
C GLU A 473 -37.53 -5.43 -54.40
N CYS A 474 -38.06 -4.77 -53.37
CA CYS A 474 -37.36 -4.41 -52.15
C CYS A 474 -36.83 -5.61 -51.36
N LEU A 475 -37.66 -6.66 -51.21
CA LEU A 475 -37.25 -7.89 -50.54
C LEU A 475 -36.19 -8.66 -51.35
N GLU A 476 -36.35 -8.70 -52.68
CA GLU A 476 -35.41 -9.36 -53.60
C GLU A 476 -34.08 -8.62 -53.76
N GLY A 477 -34.10 -7.29 -53.70
CA GLY A 477 -32.94 -6.46 -53.98
C GLY A 477 -32.65 -6.20 -55.45
N LYS A 478 -33.68 -6.20 -56.30
CA LYS A 478 -33.52 -5.79 -57.69
C LYS A 478 -33.54 -4.26 -57.77
N LYS A 479 -32.56 -3.68 -58.48
CA LYS A 479 -32.35 -2.23 -58.77
C LYS A 479 -31.69 -1.36 -57.68
N GLY A 480 -30.48 -1.71 -57.24
CA GLY A 480 -29.61 -0.76 -56.49
C GLY A 480 -30.15 -0.27 -55.13
N THR A 481 -31.33 -0.75 -54.72
CA THR A 481 -31.89 -0.58 -53.39
C THR A 481 -31.17 -1.51 -52.43
N ASN A 482 -30.84 -1.01 -51.23
CA ASN A 482 -30.28 -1.84 -50.16
C ASN A 482 -31.34 -2.86 -49.74
N SER A 483 -31.32 -4.04 -50.35
CA SER A 483 -32.29 -5.08 -50.06
C SER A 483 -32.21 -5.51 -48.60
N ILE A 484 -33.32 -5.97 -48.05
CA ILE A 484 -33.34 -6.53 -46.69
C ILE A 484 -32.30 -7.64 -46.57
N MET A 485 -32.23 -8.54 -47.57
CA MET A 485 -31.25 -9.62 -47.62
C MET A 485 -29.80 -9.10 -47.65
N THR A 486 -29.52 -8.07 -48.43
CA THR A 486 -28.18 -7.47 -48.53
C THR A 486 -27.79 -6.80 -47.24
N SER A 487 -28.72 -6.08 -46.60
CA SER A 487 -28.53 -5.42 -45.33
C SER A 487 -28.26 -6.44 -44.21
N TYR A 488 -29.00 -7.56 -44.21
CA TYR A 488 -28.78 -8.69 -43.31
C TYR A 488 -27.42 -9.37 -43.52
N ARG A 489 -26.98 -9.55 -44.76
CA ARG A 489 -25.63 -10.08 -45.02
C ARG A 489 -24.54 -9.09 -44.59
N LYS A 490 -24.71 -7.80 -44.88
CA LYS A 490 -23.77 -6.74 -44.47
C LYS A 490 -23.62 -6.66 -42.96
N ILE A 491 -24.71 -6.76 -42.20
CA ILE A 491 -24.64 -6.74 -40.74
C ILE A 491 -24.07 -8.04 -40.17
N LEU A 492 -24.28 -9.18 -40.82
CA LEU A 492 -23.65 -10.44 -40.42
C LEU A 492 -22.14 -10.46 -40.66
N THR A 493 -21.63 -9.89 -41.77
CA THR A 493 -20.23 -10.12 -42.19
C THR A 493 -19.41 -8.86 -42.52
N GLY A 494 -20.03 -7.68 -42.72
CA GLY A 494 -19.41 -6.59 -43.47
C GLY A 494 -19.33 -5.22 -42.80
N LEU A 495 -20.06 -4.97 -41.71
CA LEU A 495 -20.04 -3.66 -41.04
C LEU A 495 -18.88 -3.58 -40.03
N PRO A 496 -17.92 -2.65 -40.19
CA PRO A 496 -16.87 -2.47 -39.20
C PRO A 496 -17.46 -1.89 -37.92
N ASN A 497 -17.25 -2.58 -36.80
CA ASN A 497 -17.72 -2.21 -35.48
C ASN A 497 -16.53 -2.17 -34.52
N LYS A 498 -16.58 -1.24 -33.57
CA LYS A 498 -15.66 -1.19 -32.44
C LYS A 498 -16.41 -1.61 -31.20
N MET A 499 -15.91 -2.64 -30.50
CA MET A 499 -16.40 -3.03 -29.20
C MET A 499 -15.33 -2.79 -28.14
N GLU A 500 -15.79 -2.47 -26.94
CA GLU A 500 -14.94 -2.31 -25.77
C GLU A 500 -15.36 -3.32 -24.70
N ILE A 501 -14.37 -3.98 -24.10
CA ILE A 501 -14.52 -4.85 -22.93
C ILE A 501 -13.84 -4.15 -21.77
N LYS A 502 -14.64 -3.75 -20.77
CA LYS A 502 -14.17 -2.90 -19.67
C LYS A 502 -13.61 -3.74 -18.53
N ALA A 503 -12.52 -3.29 -17.92
CA ALA A 503 -12.06 -3.81 -16.63
C ALA A 503 -12.78 -3.05 -15.49
N PRO A 504 -13.30 -3.72 -14.45
CA PRO A 504 -14.04 -3.06 -13.36
C PRO A 504 -13.19 -2.11 -12.52
N SER A 505 -11.94 -2.47 -12.26
CA SER A 505 -11.17 -1.84 -11.18
C SER A 505 -10.63 -0.45 -11.51
N GLY A 506 -10.72 0.03 -12.76
CA GLY A 506 -10.07 1.26 -13.21
C GLY A 506 -8.55 1.26 -13.07
N THR A 507 -7.96 0.18 -12.54
CA THR A 507 -6.52 -0.06 -12.57
C THR A 507 -6.13 -0.40 -14.00
N SER A 508 -4.86 -0.22 -14.33
CA SER A 508 -4.27 -0.21 -15.67
C SER A 508 -4.45 -1.48 -16.53
N GLY A 509 -5.36 -2.39 -16.18
CA GLY A 509 -5.97 -3.32 -17.12
C GLY A 509 -6.74 -2.53 -18.19
N ALA A 510 -6.00 -2.05 -19.19
CA ALA A 510 -6.56 -1.31 -20.32
C ALA A 510 -7.79 -2.04 -20.86
N SER A 511 -8.90 -1.32 -21.01
CA SER A 511 -10.06 -1.82 -21.72
C SER A 511 -9.61 -2.46 -23.02
N ILE A 512 -10.13 -3.65 -23.33
CA ILE A 512 -9.79 -4.32 -24.59
C ILE A 512 -10.70 -3.72 -25.65
N SER A 513 -10.14 -2.85 -26.48
CA SER A 513 -10.81 -2.38 -27.69
C SER A 513 -10.55 -3.38 -28.81
N LEU A 514 -11.62 -3.87 -29.42
CA LEU A 514 -11.54 -4.78 -30.56
C LEU A 514 -12.33 -4.19 -31.73
N THR A 515 -11.77 -4.32 -32.93
CA THR A 515 -12.47 -3.99 -34.18
C THR A 515 -12.89 -5.29 -34.85
N CYS A 516 -14.14 -5.38 -35.27
CA CYS A 516 -14.71 -6.57 -35.90
C CYS A 516 -15.61 -6.20 -37.07
N ASN A 517 -15.80 -7.11 -38.02
CA ASN A 517 -16.64 -6.89 -39.21
C ASN A 517 -17.89 -7.77 -39.15
N GLY A 518 -19.05 -7.14 -38.95
CA GLY A 518 -20.34 -7.78 -38.76
C GLY A 518 -20.42 -8.67 -37.52
N ILE A 519 -21.60 -9.24 -37.27
CA ILE A 519 -21.86 -10.11 -36.10
C ILE A 519 -20.90 -11.29 -36.08
N SER A 520 -20.69 -11.97 -37.21
CA SER A 520 -19.83 -13.16 -37.28
C SER A 520 -18.36 -12.83 -36.95
N GLY A 521 -17.86 -11.69 -37.45
CA GLY A 521 -16.53 -11.20 -37.09
C GLY A 521 -16.44 -10.83 -35.62
N CYS A 522 -17.48 -10.21 -35.05
CA CYS A 522 -17.52 -9.82 -33.64
C CYS A 522 -17.60 -11.04 -32.71
N VAL A 523 -18.39 -12.07 -33.06
CA VAL A 523 -18.44 -13.35 -32.34
C VAL A 523 -17.07 -14.03 -32.36
N SER A 524 -16.41 -14.07 -33.51
CA SER A 524 -15.07 -14.68 -33.64
C SER A 524 -14.02 -13.93 -32.84
N ALA A 525 -14.03 -12.59 -32.91
CA ALA A 525 -13.13 -11.74 -32.13
C ALA A 525 -13.36 -11.91 -30.62
N LEU A 526 -14.60 -11.91 -30.15
CA LEU A 526 -14.94 -12.11 -28.74
C LEU A 526 -14.56 -13.51 -28.24
N ARG A 527 -14.77 -14.57 -29.02
CA ARG A 527 -14.30 -15.93 -28.68
C ARG A 527 -12.78 -15.99 -28.59
N SER A 528 -12.07 -15.27 -29.45
CA SER A 528 -10.61 -15.16 -29.38
C SER A 528 -10.18 -14.43 -28.10
N VAL A 529 -10.79 -13.28 -27.80
CA VAL A 529 -10.53 -12.52 -26.58
C VAL A 529 -10.82 -13.35 -25.33
N SER A 530 -11.95 -14.07 -25.28
CA SER A 530 -12.29 -14.98 -24.17
C SER A 530 -11.19 -16.03 -23.94
N ARG A 531 -10.72 -16.72 -24.99
CA ARG A 531 -9.64 -17.71 -24.86
C ARG A 531 -8.32 -17.09 -24.39
N ASN A 532 -7.98 -15.89 -24.87
CA ASN A 532 -6.78 -15.18 -24.46
C ASN A 532 -6.88 -14.72 -23.00
N LEU A 533 -8.05 -14.23 -22.57
CA LEU A 533 -8.31 -13.84 -21.18
C LEU A 533 -8.22 -15.04 -20.23
N GLU A 534 -8.78 -16.20 -20.59
CA GLU A 534 -8.67 -17.44 -19.80
C GLU A 534 -7.22 -17.90 -19.68
N THR A 535 -6.47 -17.84 -20.78
CA THR A 535 -5.04 -18.18 -20.78
C THR A 535 -4.25 -17.23 -19.88
N GLU A 536 -4.52 -15.93 -19.97
CA GLU A 536 -3.86 -14.92 -19.15
C GLU A 536 -4.23 -15.04 -17.66
N LYS A 537 -5.51 -15.30 -17.36
CA LYS A 537 -5.97 -15.60 -16.00
C LYS A 537 -5.19 -16.78 -15.41
N LYS A 538 -5.09 -17.90 -16.15
CA LYS A 538 -4.33 -19.09 -15.73
C LYS A 538 -2.85 -18.77 -15.54
N ARG A 539 -2.26 -17.96 -16.42
CA ARG A 539 -0.87 -17.49 -16.31
C ARG A 539 -0.67 -16.67 -15.04
N LEU A 540 -1.56 -15.71 -14.75
CA LEU A 540 -1.50 -14.87 -13.55
C LEU A 540 -1.71 -15.70 -12.26
N THR A 541 -2.62 -16.66 -12.25
CA THR A 541 -2.80 -17.58 -11.11
C THR A 541 -1.53 -18.40 -10.85
N THR A 542 -0.92 -18.95 -11.90
CA THR A 542 0.34 -19.71 -11.79
C THR A 542 1.49 -18.81 -11.33
N PHE A 543 1.56 -17.59 -11.86
CA PHE A 543 2.53 -16.59 -11.46
C PHE A 543 2.37 -16.21 -9.99
N LYS A 544 1.13 -15.97 -9.50
CA LYS A 544 0.85 -15.70 -8.09
C LYS A 544 1.40 -16.81 -7.20
N THR A 545 1.11 -18.07 -7.50
CA THR A 545 1.59 -19.22 -6.72
C THR A 545 3.11 -19.31 -6.71
N THR A 546 3.75 -19.13 -7.86
CA THR A 546 5.23 -19.15 -8.00
C THR A 546 5.87 -17.98 -7.26
N PHE A 547 5.27 -16.79 -7.36
CA PHE A 547 5.73 -15.58 -6.70
C PHE A 547 5.66 -15.71 -5.18
N VAL A 548 4.55 -16.20 -4.62
CA VAL A 548 4.38 -16.45 -3.18
C VAL A 548 5.39 -17.48 -2.69
N ALA A 549 5.57 -18.59 -3.42
CA ALA A 549 6.56 -19.61 -3.07
C ALA A 549 7.99 -19.05 -3.05
N GLY A 550 8.37 -18.28 -4.08
CA GLY A 550 9.68 -17.63 -4.17
C GLY A 550 9.89 -16.53 -3.14
N ALA A 551 8.84 -15.78 -2.77
CA ALA A 551 8.91 -14.81 -1.67
C ALA A 551 9.13 -15.51 -0.33
N ASN A 552 8.35 -16.55 -0.02
CA ASN A 552 8.53 -17.34 1.20
C ASN A 552 9.93 -17.96 1.29
N GLN A 553 10.45 -18.52 0.19
CA GLN A 553 11.81 -19.07 0.15
C GLN A 553 12.89 -18.00 0.43
N ARG A 554 12.71 -16.78 -0.10
CA ARG A 554 13.60 -15.64 0.17
C ARG A 554 13.53 -15.21 1.63
N PHE A 555 12.33 -15.18 2.22
CA PHE A 555 12.16 -14.95 3.66
C PHE A 555 12.87 -16.00 4.50
N ASP A 556 12.63 -17.29 4.23
CA ASP A 556 13.25 -18.40 4.96
C ASP A 556 14.79 -18.35 4.88
N SER A 557 15.33 -18.05 3.69
CA SER A 557 16.77 -17.91 3.47
C SER A 557 17.36 -16.71 4.22
N SER A 558 16.64 -15.57 4.22
CA SER A 558 17.06 -14.36 4.93
C SER A 558 17.03 -14.56 6.44
N LEU A 559 16.02 -15.26 6.96
CA LEU A 559 15.93 -15.62 8.37
C LEU A 559 17.02 -16.62 8.78
N ALA A 560 17.28 -17.65 7.98
CA ALA A 560 18.37 -18.59 8.23
C ALA A 560 19.74 -17.88 8.28
N LYS A 561 19.97 -16.93 7.36
CA LYS A 561 21.17 -16.10 7.36
C LYS A 561 21.24 -15.20 8.60
N ALA A 562 20.16 -14.50 8.94
CA ALA A 562 20.10 -13.65 10.14
C ALA A 562 20.36 -14.44 11.42
N ARG A 563 19.76 -15.63 11.56
CA ARG A 563 20.04 -16.58 12.66
C ARG A 563 21.52 -16.95 12.72
N THR A 564 22.11 -17.28 11.58
CA THR A 564 23.54 -17.65 11.49
C THR A 564 24.45 -16.48 11.85
N ASP A 565 24.18 -15.28 11.34
CA ASP A 565 24.98 -14.09 11.59
C ASP A 565 24.87 -13.63 13.06
N MET A 566 23.67 -13.72 13.67
CA MET A 566 23.49 -13.51 15.11
C MET A 566 24.17 -14.58 15.95
N GLN A 567 24.11 -15.86 15.55
CA GLN A 567 24.85 -16.92 16.22
C GLN A 567 26.35 -16.67 16.19
N LYS A 568 26.90 -16.22 15.05
CA LYS A 568 28.31 -15.83 14.94
C LYS A 568 28.65 -14.62 15.81
N LEU A 569 27.78 -13.63 15.89
CA LEU A 569 27.97 -12.49 16.80
C LEU A 569 28.02 -12.95 18.26
N ILE A 570 27.06 -13.77 18.70
CA ILE A 570 26.99 -14.25 20.09
C ILE A 570 28.17 -15.18 20.43
N ASN A 571 28.58 -16.03 19.48
CA ASN A 571 29.68 -16.97 19.68
C ASN A 571 31.07 -16.35 19.47
N GLY A 572 31.19 -15.33 18.61
CA GLY A 572 32.48 -14.81 18.10
C GLY A 572 32.87 -13.41 18.56
N SER A 573 32.01 -12.66 19.26
CA SER A 573 32.26 -11.26 19.67
C SER A 573 33.24 -11.08 20.84
N VAL A 574 33.92 -12.13 21.30
CA VAL A 574 34.97 -12.02 22.33
C VAL A 574 36.27 -12.61 21.79
N ALA A 575 37.22 -11.73 21.43
CA ALA A 575 38.60 -12.11 21.15
C ALA A 575 39.23 -12.65 22.44
N GLY A 576 39.05 -13.94 22.73
CA GLY A 576 39.46 -14.57 23.98
C GLY A 576 39.00 -16.01 24.25
N GLY A 577 38.25 -16.65 23.34
CA GLY A 577 38.05 -18.11 23.39
C GLY A 577 36.85 -18.63 24.18
N GLY A 578 35.99 -17.76 24.73
CA GLY A 578 34.67 -18.15 25.24
C GLY A 578 33.65 -17.11 24.79
N GLY A 579 32.66 -17.50 23.98
CA GLY A 579 31.59 -16.60 23.54
C GLY A 579 30.86 -15.94 24.73
N LEU A 580 29.93 -15.02 24.45
CA LEU A 580 29.21 -14.23 25.46
C LEU A 580 28.72 -15.07 26.67
N MET A 581 28.14 -16.24 26.40
CA MET A 581 27.66 -17.16 27.45
C MET A 581 28.77 -17.78 28.29
N GLY A 582 29.92 -18.11 27.69
CA GLY A 582 31.08 -18.60 28.41
C GLY A 582 31.63 -17.55 29.38
N ARG A 583 31.66 -16.28 28.95
CA ARG A 583 32.09 -15.18 29.84
C ARG A 583 31.06 -14.90 30.94
N LEU A 584 29.77 -14.88 30.63
CA LEU A 584 28.72 -14.69 31.64
C LEU A 584 28.76 -15.80 32.71
N GLN A 585 29.02 -17.05 32.31
CA GLN A 585 29.26 -18.14 33.26
C GLN A 585 30.52 -17.93 34.11
N GLN A 586 31.61 -17.39 33.53
CA GLN A 586 32.83 -17.04 34.26
C GLN A 586 32.58 -15.92 35.28
N ILE A 587 31.81 -14.90 34.90
CA ILE A 587 31.38 -13.83 35.81
C ILE A 587 30.52 -14.42 36.93
N ASN A 588 29.56 -15.29 36.63
CA ASN A 588 28.75 -15.98 37.64
C ASN A 588 29.58 -16.78 38.64
N LYS A 589 30.57 -17.54 38.16
CA LYS A 589 31.50 -18.27 39.04
C LYS A 589 32.31 -17.32 39.92
N SER A 590 32.73 -16.18 39.36
CA SER A 590 33.53 -15.18 40.08
C SER A 590 32.70 -14.46 41.15
N LEU A 591 31.45 -14.09 40.82
CA LEU A 591 30.50 -13.52 41.77
C LEU A 591 30.15 -14.50 42.90
N ALA A 592 29.90 -15.77 42.57
CA ALA A 592 29.65 -16.81 43.56
C ALA A 592 30.87 -17.01 44.49
N GLY A 593 32.09 -17.00 43.94
CA GLY A 593 33.33 -17.06 44.73
C GLY A 593 33.55 -15.87 45.65
N MET A 594 32.88 -14.74 45.41
CA MET A 594 32.89 -13.56 46.28
C MET A 594 31.70 -13.52 47.25
N GLY A 595 30.86 -14.54 47.28
CA GLY A 595 29.71 -14.64 48.19
C GLY A 595 28.42 -14.01 47.67
N VAL A 596 28.36 -13.62 46.39
CA VAL A 596 27.11 -13.15 45.77
C VAL A 596 26.28 -14.36 45.32
N SER A 597 25.18 -14.62 46.02
CA SER A 597 24.39 -15.85 45.88
C SER A 597 23.49 -15.92 44.64
N SER A 598 23.23 -14.79 43.97
CA SER A 598 22.38 -14.72 42.77
C SER A 598 23.23 -14.42 41.53
N GLY A 599 23.63 -15.47 40.80
CA GLY A 599 24.17 -15.29 39.45
C GLY A 599 23.08 -14.95 38.43
N PHE A 600 23.48 -14.44 37.26
CA PHE A 600 22.60 -14.15 36.13
C PHE A 600 21.90 -15.41 35.63
N LYS A 601 20.57 -15.36 35.44
CA LYS A 601 19.79 -16.42 34.82
C LYS A 601 19.13 -15.90 33.55
N PHE A 602 19.76 -16.13 32.41
CA PHE A 602 19.14 -15.81 31.14
C PHE A 602 18.20 -16.93 30.72
N ASN A 603 16.92 -16.63 30.64
CA ASN A 603 15.95 -17.52 30.01
C ASN A 603 16.20 -17.57 28.50
N PRO A 604 16.01 -18.71 27.83
CA PRO A 604 16.03 -18.74 26.37
C PRO A 604 14.86 -17.94 25.80
N VAL A 605 15.12 -17.18 24.75
CA VAL A 605 14.07 -16.48 24.00
C VAL A 605 13.08 -17.52 23.43
N PRO A 606 11.76 -17.33 23.60
CA PRO A 606 10.76 -18.29 23.11
C PRO A 606 10.77 -18.35 21.58
N LYS A 607 10.59 -19.55 21.03
CA LYS A 607 10.52 -19.77 19.57
C LYS A 607 9.16 -19.31 19.03
N GLU A 608 9.18 -18.48 17.98
CA GLU A 608 8.02 -18.16 17.15
C GLU A 608 8.15 -18.81 15.76
N GLU A 609 7.05 -19.34 15.23
CA GLU A 609 6.98 -19.88 13.87
C GLU A 609 6.19 -18.94 12.96
N LEU A 610 6.66 -18.75 11.73
CA LEU A 610 5.96 -17.93 10.76
C LEU A 610 4.62 -18.54 10.38
N GLN A 611 3.56 -17.76 10.52
CA GLN A 611 2.23 -18.15 10.06
C GLN A 611 2.00 -17.68 8.62
N LYS A 612 1.36 -18.51 7.80
CA LYS A 612 0.95 -18.16 6.44
C LYS A 612 -0.48 -17.60 6.44
N ASP A 613 -0.76 -16.67 5.54
CA ASP A 613 -2.11 -16.18 5.27
C ASP A 613 -2.88 -17.07 4.28
N GLU A 614 -4.08 -16.63 3.86
CA GLU A 614 -4.93 -17.35 2.92
C GLU A 614 -4.30 -17.53 1.52
N ASP A 615 -3.35 -16.67 1.17
CA ASP A 615 -2.59 -16.78 -0.08
C ASP A 615 -1.36 -17.68 0.04
N GLY A 616 -1.09 -18.19 1.24
CA GLY A 616 0.08 -18.96 1.57
C GLY A 616 1.33 -18.11 1.79
N LEU A 617 1.20 -16.78 1.86
CA LEU A 617 2.31 -15.86 2.11
C LEU A 617 2.55 -15.72 3.61
N TYR A 618 3.81 -15.62 4.05
CA TYR A 618 4.11 -15.38 5.46
C TYR A 618 3.54 -14.02 5.94
N ARG A 619 2.94 -14.04 7.13
CA ARG A 619 2.52 -12.86 7.87
C ARG A 619 3.72 -12.25 8.61
N ALA A 620 3.61 -10.96 8.93
CA ALA A 620 4.60 -10.30 9.77
C ALA A 620 4.67 -11.01 11.13
N PRO A 621 5.87 -11.30 11.66
CA PRO A 621 6.01 -11.92 12.96
C PRO A 621 5.54 -10.97 14.06
N THR A 622 5.04 -11.56 15.14
CA THR A 622 4.69 -10.85 16.38
C THR A 622 5.94 -10.30 17.04
N SER A 623 7.03 -11.09 17.03
CA SER A 623 8.33 -10.71 17.57
C SER A 623 9.46 -11.26 16.70
N THR A 624 10.19 -10.38 16.02
CA THR A 624 11.41 -10.75 15.28
C THR A 624 12.48 -11.35 16.19
N LEU A 625 12.51 -10.91 17.46
CA LEU A 625 13.35 -11.48 18.51
C LEU A 625 13.00 -12.96 18.73
N ASN A 626 11.72 -13.31 18.84
CA ASN A 626 11.29 -14.70 19.03
C ASN A 626 11.54 -15.56 17.79
N LEU A 627 11.30 -14.99 16.60
CA LEU A 627 11.48 -15.67 15.32
C LEU A 627 12.95 -16.01 15.05
N ILE A 628 13.86 -15.09 15.36
CA ILE A 628 15.30 -15.26 15.12
C ILE A 628 15.95 -15.90 16.34
N GLY A 629 15.87 -15.25 17.50
CA GLY A 629 16.52 -15.68 18.74
C GLY A 629 16.04 -17.03 19.25
N GLY A 630 14.74 -17.31 19.21
CA GLY A 630 14.21 -18.63 19.58
C GLY A 630 14.47 -19.72 18.54
N GLY A 631 14.79 -19.34 17.29
CA GLY A 631 15.14 -20.25 16.20
C GLY A 631 16.64 -20.57 16.09
N MET A 632 17.47 -19.98 16.96
CA MET A 632 18.90 -20.27 17.05
C MET A 632 19.16 -21.61 17.76
N THR A 633 20.35 -22.19 17.59
CA THR A 633 20.73 -23.44 18.26
C THR A 633 22.13 -23.32 18.87
N PRO A 634 22.26 -23.15 20.21
CA PRO A 634 21.17 -23.02 21.19
C PRO A 634 20.39 -21.70 21.03
N PRO A 635 19.13 -21.62 21.53
CA PRO A 635 18.33 -20.39 21.50
C PRO A 635 19.08 -19.23 22.16
N MET A 636 18.83 -18.02 21.66
CA MET A 636 19.45 -16.82 22.20
C MET A 636 19.03 -16.62 23.66
N PRO A 637 19.97 -16.30 24.58
CA PRO A 637 19.62 -15.86 25.92
C PRO A 637 18.85 -14.53 25.85
N ASP A 638 17.76 -14.42 26.58
CA ASP A 638 16.98 -13.21 26.72
C ASP A 638 17.72 -12.22 27.64
N VAL A 639 18.49 -11.33 27.02
CA VAL A 639 19.25 -10.27 27.68
C VAL A 639 18.40 -9.03 27.99
N THR A 640 17.11 -9.04 27.68
CA THR A 640 16.20 -7.90 27.94
C THR A 640 15.60 -7.92 29.34
N GLY A 641 15.75 -9.03 30.08
CA GLY A 641 15.27 -9.16 31.45
C GLY A 641 16.05 -8.34 32.49
N ASP A 642 15.42 -8.11 33.65
CA ASP A 642 15.95 -7.29 34.75
C ASP A 642 17.19 -7.89 35.46
N ASP A 643 17.56 -9.13 35.16
CA ASP A 643 18.63 -9.88 35.83
C ASP A 643 20.01 -9.21 35.75
N MET A 644 20.35 -8.57 34.62
CA MET A 644 21.61 -7.81 34.50
C MET A 644 21.59 -6.55 35.38
N THR A 645 20.48 -5.81 35.37
CA THR A 645 20.31 -4.60 36.16
C THR A 645 20.30 -4.90 37.66
N GLY A 646 19.60 -5.97 38.08
CA GLY A 646 19.57 -6.43 39.46
C GLY A 646 20.95 -6.82 39.98
N SER A 647 21.72 -7.55 39.16
CA SER A 647 23.08 -7.95 39.53
C SER A 647 24.07 -6.77 39.57
N MET A 648 23.95 -5.79 38.67
CA MET A 648 24.73 -4.55 38.77
C MET A 648 24.40 -3.78 40.05
N ALA A 649 23.14 -3.77 40.49
CA ALA A 649 22.74 -3.17 41.77
C ALA A 649 23.33 -3.93 42.98
N THR A 650 23.37 -5.27 42.93
CA THR A 650 24.04 -6.08 43.96
C THR A 650 25.54 -5.82 44.01
N ILE A 651 26.21 -5.77 42.86
CA ILE A 651 27.64 -5.42 42.77
C ILE A 651 27.90 -4.03 43.34
N ALA A 652 27.07 -3.05 43.01
CA ALA A 652 27.20 -1.69 43.55
C ALA A 652 27.03 -1.68 45.08
N THR A 653 26.10 -2.47 45.61
CA THR A 653 25.87 -2.60 47.06
C THR A 653 27.05 -3.23 47.77
N GLU A 654 27.58 -4.35 47.26
CA GLU A 654 28.75 -5.01 47.84
C GLU A 654 30.04 -4.17 47.69
N THR A 655 30.19 -3.44 46.59
CA THR A 655 31.30 -2.48 46.42
C THR A 655 31.26 -1.41 47.50
N LYS A 656 30.08 -0.85 47.78
CA LYS A 656 29.90 0.15 48.85
C LYS A 656 30.20 -0.43 50.24
N LYS A 657 29.76 -1.67 50.51
CA LYS A 657 30.07 -2.37 51.76
C LYS A 657 31.57 -2.59 51.94
N LEU A 658 32.28 -2.96 50.87
CA LEU A 658 33.75 -3.08 50.89
C LEU A 658 34.43 -1.74 51.13
N GLU A 659 33.92 -0.63 50.58
CA GLU A 659 34.44 0.72 50.86
C GLU A 659 34.30 1.08 52.34
N GLU A 660 33.16 0.77 52.96
CA GLU A 660 32.93 0.97 54.39
C GLU A 660 33.89 0.11 55.24
N GLU A 661 34.12 -1.16 54.87
CA GLU A 661 35.08 -2.03 55.55
C GLU A 661 36.53 -1.54 55.39
N ILE A 662 36.94 -1.11 54.19
CA ILE A 662 38.27 -0.50 53.96
C ILE A 662 38.43 0.75 54.82
N GLY A 663 37.38 1.58 54.94
CA GLY A 663 37.36 2.73 55.84
C GLY A 663 37.63 2.35 57.29
N LYS A 664 36.91 1.35 57.81
CA LYS A 664 37.14 0.82 59.17
C LYS A 664 38.56 0.31 59.39
N MET A 665 39.18 -0.29 58.37
CA MET A 665 40.55 -0.80 58.45
C MET A 665 41.60 0.31 58.46
N LYS A 666 41.38 1.40 57.73
CA LYS A 666 42.22 2.62 57.81
C LYS A 666 42.09 3.32 59.16
N ASP A 667 40.87 3.34 59.71
CA ASP A 667 40.63 3.85 61.06
C ASP A 667 41.33 2.98 62.12
N ALA A 668 41.31 1.65 61.96
CA ALA A 668 42.03 0.71 62.81
C ALA A 668 43.55 0.94 62.75
N GLU A 669 44.12 1.16 61.56
CA GLU A 669 45.53 1.49 61.37
C GLU A 669 45.92 2.79 62.10
N THR A 670 45.10 3.83 61.95
CA THR A 670 45.27 5.11 62.64
C THR A 670 45.19 4.94 64.17
N LYS A 671 44.24 4.14 64.66
CA LYS A 671 44.11 3.81 66.08
C LYS A 671 45.30 3.00 66.60
N MET A 672 45.82 2.04 65.84
CA MET A 672 47.00 1.26 66.21
C MET A 672 48.23 2.15 66.41
N MET A 673 48.44 3.14 65.54
CA MET A 673 49.52 4.12 65.70
C MET A 673 49.35 4.93 66.99
N GLY A 674 48.15 5.46 67.25
CA GLY A 674 47.87 6.25 68.46
C GLY A 674 47.90 5.44 69.77
N ILE A 675 47.51 4.17 69.76
CA ILE A 675 47.59 3.28 70.93
C ILE A 675 49.05 2.91 71.21
N GLY A 676 49.86 2.62 70.18
CA GLY A 676 51.29 2.38 70.34
C GLY A 676 52.00 3.51 71.09
N GLU A 677 51.74 4.76 70.70
CA GLU A 677 52.27 5.94 71.38
C GLU A 677 51.77 6.08 72.83
N LYS A 678 50.46 5.89 73.06
CA LYS A 678 49.87 5.96 74.40
C LYS A 678 50.41 4.90 75.36
N CYS A 679 50.63 3.68 74.90
CA CYS A 679 51.13 2.60 75.74
C CYS A 679 52.62 2.77 76.05
N LYS A 680 53.41 3.24 75.07
CA LYS A 680 54.81 3.66 75.29
C LYS A 680 54.90 4.76 76.35
N MET A 681 54.01 5.76 76.29
CA MET A 681 53.92 6.83 77.29
C MET A 681 53.46 6.35 78.68
N LYS A 682 52.59 5.34 78.75
CA LYS A 682 52.12 4.75 80.02
C LYS A 682 53.24 4.02 80.76
N ASP A 683 54.05 3.25 80.05
CA ASP A 683 55.24 2.59 80.61
C ASP A 683 56.29 3.62 81.06
N LEU A 684 56.47 4.69 80.26
CA LEU A 684 57.35 5.81 80.61
C LEU A 684 56.89 6.54 81.89
N LYS A 685 55.57 6.78 82.04
CA LYS A 685 54.98 7.36 83.26
C LYS A 685 55.16 6.47 84.49
N GLY A 686 55.08 5.15 84.32
CA GLY A 686 55.35 4.19 85.40
C GLY A 686 56.79 4.32 85.91
N ALA A 687 57.76 4.41 85.00
CA ALA A 687 59.17 4.63 85.34
C ALA A 687 59.43 6.01 85.97
N LEU A 688 58.77 7.07 85.48
CA LEU A 688 58.86 8.43 86.04
C LEU A 688 58.36 8.52 87.49
N LYS A 689 57.29 7.79 87.82
CA LYS A 689 56.72 7.77 89.18
C LYS A 689 57.63 7.06 90.19
N THR A 690 58.38 6.05 89.74
CA THR A 690 59.44 5.41 90.53
C THR A 690 60.63 6.35 90.76
N LEU A 691 60.93 7.21 89.78
CA LEU A 691 61.97 8.25 89.92
C LEU A 691 61.56 9.37 90.88
N GLU A 692 60.32 9.84 90.83
CA GLU A 692 59.78 10.85 91.76
C GLU A 692 59.82 10.36 93.22
N GLY A 693 59.51 9.09 93.48
CA GLY A 693 59.60 8.50 94.82
C GLY A 693 61.03 8.43 95.38
N ASN A 694 62.06 8.43 94.53
CA ASN A 694 63.46 8.47 94.94
C ASN A 694 64.01 9.90 95.10
N LEU A 695 63.33 10.91 94.52
CA LEU A 695 63.72 12.32 94.60
C LEU A 695 63.23 13.02 95.88
N ASP A 696 62.12 12.59 96.48
CA ASP A 696 61.63 13.15 97.76
C ASP A 696 62.58 12.85 98.95
N SER A 697 63.41 11.80 98.87
CA SER A 697 64.48 11.49 99.82
C SER A 697 65.70 12.44 99.76
N PHE A 698 65.74 13.38 98.80
CA PHE A 698 66.93 14.20 98.50
C PHE A 698 66.90 15.64 99.04
N THR A 699 65.80 16.10 99.65
CA THR A 699 65.58 17.51 100.04
C THR A 699 66.21 17.94 101.38
N GLY A 700 67.04 17.10 102.02
CA GLY A 700 67.69 17.39 103.32
C GLY A 700 69.19 17.73 103.30
N CYS A 701 69.87 17.75 102.14
CA CYS A 701 71.35 17.71 102.09
C CYS A 701 72.04 18.80 101.25
N GLU A 702 71.47 19.99 101.03
CA GLU A 702 72.10 21.02 100.18
C GLU A 702 73.32 21.73 100.78
N GLN A 703 73.44 21.82 102.11
CA GLN A 703 74.54 22.61 102.74
C GLN A 703 75.82 21.78 103.00
N GLU A 704 75.72 20.45 103.07
CA GLU A 704 76.86 19.58 103.34
C GLU A 704 77.50 19.01 102.06
N TYR A 705 76.79 19.05 100.93
CA TYR A 705 77.21 18.42 99.66
C TYR A 705 78.09 19.29 98.75
N CYS A 706 77.87 20.61 98.69
CA CYS A 706 78.68 21.47 97.81
C CYS A 706 79.96 22.02 98.51
N ASP A 707 80.10 21.88 99.84
CA ASP A 707 81.28 22.36 100.62
C ASP A 707 82.35 21.28 100.87
N LYS A 708 82.01 19.99 100.78
CA LYS A 708 82.98 18.89 100.81
C LYS A 708 83.32 18.48 99.38
N GLY A 709 84.41 19.05 98.86
CA GLY A 709 84.99 18.63 97.59
C GLY A 709 85.28 17.12 97.59
N ASP A 710 84.79 16.46 96.55
CA ASP A 710 84.99 15.05 96.17
C ASP A 710 84.13 13.97 96.88
N ARG A 711 83.38 13.24 96.02
CA ARG A 711 82.95 11.81 96.11
C ARG A 711 81.50 11.43 96.42
N SER A 712 80.46 12.19 96.05
CA SER A 712 79.09 11.68 96.25
C SER A 712 78.14 11.71 95.05
N ILE A 713 78.38 12.50 94.00
CA ILE A 713 77.50 12.49 92.81
C ILE A 713 77.72 11.22 91.97
N ASP A 714 78.97 10.82 91.73
CA ASP A 714 79.28 9.60 90.96
C ASP A 714 78.87 8.30 91.69
N ALA A 715 78.83 8.31 93.03
CA ALA A 715 78.40 7.17 93.84
C ALA A 715 76.87 6.92 93.75
N ILE A 716 76.07 7.98 93.59
CA ILE A 716 74.61 7.89 93.46
C ILE A 716 74.22 7.58 92.01
N ILE A 717 74.95 8.12 91.03
CA ILE A 717 74.76 7.78 89.61
C ILE A 717 75.16 6.32 89.35
N GLY A 718 76.21 5.80 90.00
CA GLY A 718 76.58 4.37 89.93
C GLY A 718 75.54 3.41 90.51
N GLN A 719 74.66 3.87 91.41
CA GLN A 719 73.53 3.07 91.91
C GLN A 719 72.31 3.11 90.97
N LEU A 720 72.12 4.19 90.19
CA LEU A 720 71.07 4.26 89.16
C LEU A 720 71.41 3.42 87.91
N ASP A 721 72.69 3.19 87.63
CA ASP A 721 73.14 2.37 86.48
C ASP A 721 72.99 0.85 86.71
N THR A 722 72.71 0.40 87.94
CA THR A 722 72.67 -1.05 88.27
C THR A 722 71.26 -1.66 88.30
N GLU A 723 70.19 -0.87 88.20
CA GLU A 723 68.81 -1.39 88.05
C GLU A 723 68.17 -0.97 86.72
N ASN A 724 68.60 -1.62 85.63
CA ASN A 724 67.79 -1.93 84.44
C ASN A 724 67.12 -0.75 83.67
N VAL A 725 67.83 0.37 83.44
CA VAL A 725 67.34 1.45 82.54
C VAL A 725 68.36 1.88 81.46
N GLY A 726 68.64 0.98 80.52
CA GLY A 726 69.50 1.26 79.36
C GLY A 726 68.96 2.26 78.30
N ASN A 727 67.83 2.93 78.56
CA ASN A 727 67.18 3.86 77.61
C ASN A 727 67.03 5.30 78.14
N LEU A 728 67.74 5.67 79.22
CA LEU A 728 67.75 7.04 79.78
C LEU A 728 69.07 7.79 79.59
N SER A 729 70.00 7.31 78.75
CA SER A 729 71.34 7.93 78.60
C SER A 729 71.30 9.44 78.31
N GLY A 730 70.36 9.90 77.47
CA GLY A 730 70.17 11.33 77.19
C GLY A 730 69.62 12.16 78.36
N SER A 731 68.88 11.55 79.28
CA SER A 731 68.30 12.22 80.46
C SER A 731 69.22 12.20 81.68
N VAL A 732 70.09 11.19 81.81
CA VAL A 732 71.13 11.12 82.85
C VAL A 732 72.22 12.17 82.62
N GLU A 733 72.63 12.39 81.37
CA GLU A 733 73.57 13.47 81.00
C GLU A 733 73.00 14.86 81.34
N SER A 734 71.70 15.04 81.11
CA SER A 734 70.97 16.29 81.39
C SER A 734 70.86 16.57 82.90
N LEU A 735 70.62 15.54 83.71
CA LEU A 735 70.62 15.62 85.19
C LEU A 735 72.02 15.88 85.75
N LYS A 736 73.06 15.24 85.19
CA LYS A 736 74.46 15.47 85.56
C LYS A 736 74.87 16.93 85.28
N THR A 737 74.48 17.45 84.12
CA THR A 737 74.73 18.84 83.73
C THR A 737 73.96 19.82 84.62
N GLY A 738 72.71 19.51 84.98
CA GLY A 738 71.89 20.33 85.89
C GLY A 738 72.40 20.39 87.32
N ALA A 739 72.81 19.25 87.91
CA ALA A 739 73.35 19.18 89.27
C ALA A 739 74.73 19.85 89.40
N THR A 740 75.59 19.67 88.38
CA THR A 740 76.89 20.36 88.31
C THR A 740 76.68 21.88 88.15
N GLY A 741 75.73 22.28 87.30
CA GLY A 741 75.32 23.67 87.13
C GLY A 741 74.77 24.30 88.41
N MET A 742 74.01 23.58 89.24
CA MET A 742 73.52 24.09 90.53
C MET A 742 74.63 24.35 91.56
N CYS A 743 75.60 23.43 91.75
CA CYS A 743 76.72 23.70 92.66
C CYS A 743 77.67 24.78 92.10
N GLU A 744 77.85 24.89 90.78
CA GLU A 744 78.59 25.99 90.17
C GLU A 744 77.89 27.35 90.32
N ASP A 745 76.56 27.38 90.19
CA ASP A 745 75.75 28.60 90.38
C ASP A 745 75.71 29.01 91.87
N TYR A 746 75.73 28.04 92.80
CA TYR A 746 75.91 28.27 94.24
C TYR A 746 77.30 28.85 94.56
N LYS A 747 78.38 28.29 94.01
CA LYS A 747 79.75 28.81 94.14
C LYS A 747 79.88 30.22 93.53
N LYS A 748 79.31 30.46 92.34
CA LYS A 748 79.25 31.80 91.72
C LYS A 748 78.45 32.80 92.55
N LYS A 749 77.32 32.40 93.14
CA LYS A 749 76.54 33.26 94.05
C LYS A 749 77.31 33.62 95.32
N GLN A 750 78.08 32.69 95.90
CA GLN A 750 78.99 32.97 97.03
C GLN A 750 80.13 33.92 96.64
N GLU A 751 80.71 33.75 95.44
CA GLU A 751 81.78 34.60 94.94
C GLU A 751 81.31 36.03 94.59
N ILE A 752 80.10 36.16 94.04
CA ILE A 752 79.43 37.45 93.78
C ILE A 752 79.03 38.12 95.09
N LYS A 753 78.52 37.37 96.07
CA LYS A 753 78.19 37.89 97.41
C LYS A 753 79.44 38.42 98.11
N LYS A 754 80.56 37.69 98.06
CA LYS A 754 81.87 38.13 98.57
C LYS A 754 82.38 39.40 97.86
N LYS A 755 82.32 39.46 96.53
CA LYS A 755 82.70 40.65 95.74
C LYS A 755 81.78 41.86 96.00
N CYS A 756 80.49 41.63 96.24
CA CYS A 756 79.53 42.68 96.63
C CYS A 756 79.78 43.18 98.07
N ASP A 757 80.10 42.29 99.01
CA ASP A 757 80.39 42.65 100.40
C ASP A 757 81.75 43.37 100.52
N ASP A 758 82.77 42.95 99.76
CA ASP A 758 84.09 43.61 99.66
C ASP A 758 83.97 45.01 99.03
N CYS A 759 83.08 45.19 98.05
CA CYS A 759 82.78 46.50 97.45
C CYS A 759 81.98 47.42 98.39
N LYS A 760 81.16 46.86 99.28
CA LYS A 760 80.38 47.61 100.27
C LYS A 760 81.24 48.13 101.43
N SER A 761 82.30 47.42 101.80
CA SER A 761 83.28 47.85 102.81
C SER A 761 84.31 48.87 102.30
N GLY A 762 84.49 49.01 100.98
CA GLY A 762 85.47 49.91 100.38
C GLY A 762 85.00 51.37 100.15
N CYS A 763 83.71 51.68 100.32
CA CYS A 763 83.14 52.98 99.95
C CYS A 763 82.71 53.89 101.11
N THR A 764 83.21 53.66 102.33
CA THR A 764 82.87 54.48 103.52
C THR A 764 83.99 55.40 104.02
N GLN A 765 85.04 55.67 103.24
CA GLN A 765 86.02 56.71 103.59
C GLN A 765 86.31 57.69 102.43
N PRO A 766 86.49 59.00 102.73
CA PRO A 766 86.53 60.04 101.72
C PRO A 766 87.96 60.28 101.21
N ASP A 767 88.32 59.69 100.08
CA ASP A 767 89.51 60.09 99.31
C ASP A 767 89.10 60.54 97.89
N PRO A 768 89.37 61.80 97.49
CA PRO A 768 89.08 62.32 96.15
C PRO A 768 89.80 61.60 95.00
N SER A 769 90.82 60.78 95.28
CA SER A 769 91.58 60.05 94.26
C SER A 769 90.93 58.74 93.76
N GLN A 770 89.86 58.25 94.40
CA GLN A 770 89.20 56.99 94.02
C GLN A 770 87.89 57.15 93.21
N LYS A 771 87.47 58.40 92.94
CA LYS A 771 86.22 58.70 92.23
C LYS A 771 86.15 58.09 90.82
N ASN A 772 87.27 58.00 90.11
CA ASN A 772 87.30 57.45 88.74
C ASN A 772 87.30 55.91 88.70
N SER A 773 87.75 55.23 89.76
CA SER A 773 87.71 53.76 89.85
C SER A 773 86.30 53.23 90.15
N CYS A 774 85.53 53.95 90.95
CA CYS A 774 84.16 53.54 91.32
C CYS A 774 83.16 53.74 90.17
N ILE A 775 83.35 54.77 89.33
CA ILE A 775 82.55 55.00 88.11
C ILE A 775 82.84 53.93 87.06
N GLN A 776 84.11 53.58 86.85
CA GLN A 776 84.50 52.51 85.91
C GLN A 776 83.94 51.13 86.31
N ASN A 777 83.85 50.81 87.60
CA ASN A 777 83.27 49.54 88.07
C ASN A 777 81.73 49.51 87.99
N CYS A 778 81.04 50.65 88.08
CA CYS A 778 79.60 50.73 87.87
C CYS A 778 79.22 50.62 86.38
N ASP A 779 80.04 51.17 85.48
CA ASP A 779 79.82 51.07 84.04
C ASP A 779 80.12 49.66 83.49
N LEU A 780 81.08 48.92 84.08
CA LEU A 780 81.32 47.50 83.77
C LEU A 780 80.14 46.57 84.18
N LEU A 781 79.40 46.93 85.23
CA LEU A 781 78.19 46.20 85.67
C LEU A 781 76.97 46.49 84.78
N ASN A 782 76.91 47.68 84.17
CA ASN A 782 75.86 48.09 83.22
C ASN A 782 76.02 47.41 81.85
N GLU A 783 77.25 47.18 81.41
CA GLU A 783 77.57 46.38 80.20
C GLU A 783 77.19 44.89 80.37
N ASN A 784 77.47 44.29 81.53
CA ASN A 784 77.14 42.89 81.80
C ASN A 784 75.63 42.62 81.96
N CYS A 785 74.83 43.61 82.39
CA CYS A 785 73.37 43.49 82.39
C CYS A 785 72.75 43.61 80.98
N LYS A 786 73.42 44.27 80.02
CA LYS A 786 72.94 44.40 78.64
C LYS A 786 73.19 43.16 77.78
N GLN A 787 74.21 42.36 78.10
CA GLN A 787 74.60 41.19 77.30
C GLN A 787 73.78 39.90 77.58
N ASN A 788 72.97 39.84 78.64
CA ASN A 788 72.14 38.67 78.97
C ASN A 788 70.63 38.89 78.72
N LYS A 789 70.23 39.02 77.44
CA LYS A 789 68.83 38.99 77.01
C LYS A 789 68.43 37.59 76.50
N GLY A 790 67.94 36.75 77.40
CA GLY A 790 67.32 35.45 77.10
C GLY A 790 66.09 35.18 77.97
N THR A 791 64.91 35.42 77.38
CA THR A 791 63.56 34.87 77.67
C THR A 791 63.20 34.45 79.12
N GLY A 792 62.63 35.39 79.88
CA GLY A 792 61.81 35.12 81.06
C GLY A 792 61.14 36.39 81.57
N GLU A 793 59.81 36.46 81.55
CA GLU A 793 59.05 37.72 81.71
C GLU A 793 59.04 38.29 83.15
N GLN A 794 59.49 37.51 84.14
CA GLN A 794 59.57 37.94 85.55
C GLN A 794 60.86 38.68 85.95
N SER A 795 61.95 38.59 85.17
CA SER A 795 63.23 39.27 85.46
C SER A 795 63.31 40.71 84.93
N LYS A 796 62.48 41.08 83.95
CA LYS A 796 62.35 42.47 83.46
C LYS A 796 61.75 43.44 84.48
N ALA A 797 60.81 42.97 85.32
CA ALA A 797 60.11 43.81 86.29
C ALA A 797 61.00 44.21 87.49
N LYS A 798 61.93 43.35 87.92
CA LYS A 798 62.84 43.64 89.04
C LYS A 798 64.03 44.53 88.65
N CYS A 799 64.57 44.40 87.43
CA CYS A 799 65.63 45.31 86.95
C CYS A 799 65.14 46.75 86.69
N SER A 800 63.90 46.92 86.21
CA SER A 800 63.32 48.25 85.99
C SER A 800 63.07 49.03 87.29
N SER A 801 62.81 48.34 88.40
CA SER A 801 62.58 48.96 89.73
C SER A 801 63.88 49.50 90.37
N LEU A 802 65.01 48.83 90.13
CA LEU A 802 66.34 49.23 90.61
C LEU A 802 66.92 50.40 89.81
N TYR A 803 66.68 50.43 88.49
CA TYR A 803 67.15 51.49 87.62
C TYR A 803 66.51 52.87 87.94
N THR A 804 65.23 52.89 88.31
CA THR A 804 64.53 54.13 88.69
C THR A 804 65.09 54.72 90.00
N LYS A 805 65.41 53.88 90.98
CA LYS A 805 66.00 54.31 92.26
C LYS A 805 67.43 54.84 92.14
N ILE A 806 68.21 54.33 91.17
CA ILE A 806 69.57 54.80 90.87
C ILE A 806 69.53 56.16 90.14
N LYS A 807 68.57 56.36 89.22
CA LYS A 807 68.39 57.65 88.52
C LYS A 807 67.91 58.78 89.45
N GLU A 808 67.10 58.49 90.47
CA GLU A 808 66.72 59.48 91.48
C GLU A 808 67.93 59.92 92.33
N GLY A 809 68.83 58.99 92.70
CA GLY A 809 70.06 59.30 93.43
C GLY A 809 71.09 60.12 92.64
N GLN A 810 71.18 59.92 91.31
CA GLN A 810 72.05 60.72 90.44
C GLN A 810 71.55 62.15 90.22
N ARG A 811 70.23 62.39 90.23
CA ARG A 811 69.64 63.73 90.04
C ARG A 811 69.90 64.64 91.24
N THR A 812 69.79 64.09 92.46
CA THR A 812 70.08 64.81 93.72
C THR A 812 71.56 65.11 93.92
N PHE A 813 72.46 64.36 93.26
CA PHE A 813 73.91 64.59 93.28
C PHE A 813 74.35 65.66 92.26
N ASN A 814 73.73 65.68 91.07
CA ASN A 814 74.06 66.64 90.01
C ASN A 814 73.51 68.06 90.25
N GLU A 815 72.42 68.21 91.01
CA GLU A 815 71.93 69.53 91.46
C GLU A 815 72.85 70.21 92.49
N LYS A 816 73.79 69.46 93.11
CA LYS A 816 74.81 70.01 94.02
C LYS A 816 76.18 70.25 93.38
N ALA A 817 76.43 69.77 92.16
CA ALA A 817 77.75 69.84 91.51
C ALA A 817 77.81 70.70 90.24
N SER A 818 76.67 71.17 89.71
CA SER A 818 76.61 71.96 88.47
C SER A 818 77.02 73.43 88.62
N SER A 819 77.73 73.77 89.70
CA SER A 819 78.70 74.88 89.70
C SER A 819 80.00 74.39 89.03
N SER A 820 80.30 74.91 87.83
CA SER A 820 81.47 74.64 86.93
C SER A 820 81.28 73.48 85.93
N ALA A 821 80.81 73.72 84.69
CA ALA A 821 81.52 74.20 83.48
C ALA A 821 82.57 73.20 82.94
N GLY A 822 82.68 72.83 81.66
CA GLY A 822 82.00 73.18 80.41
C GLY A 822 82.81 72.64 79.20
N SER A 823 82.29 72.86 77.98
CA SER A 823 83.01 73.01 76.68
C SER A 823 83.41 71.74 75.88
N THR A 824 82.70 71.41 74.78
CA THR A 824 83.00 71.65 73.32
C THR A 824 83.91 70.59 72.66
N ALA A 825 83.79 70.16 71.39
CA ALA A 825 82.90 70.47 70.26
C ALA A 825 83.19 69.52 69.06
N ASP A 826 82.19 69.40 68.17
CA ASP A 826 82.17 69.29 66.68
C ASP A 826 83.05 68.23 65.95
N LYS A 827 82.57 67.50 64.93
CA LYS A 827 81.63 67.78 63.83
C LYS A 827 80.82 66.55 63.44
#